data_AF-A0A016T2C5-F1
#
_entry.id   AF-A0A016T2C5-F1
#
_cell.length_a   1.000
_cell.length_b   1.000
_cell.length_c   1.000
_cell.angle_alpha   90.00
_cell.angle_beta   90.00
_cell.angle_gamma   90.00
#
_symmetry.space_group_name_H-M   'P 1'
#
loop_
_entity.id
_entity.type
_entity.pdbx_description
1 polymer ?
#
loop_
_entity_poly.entity_id
_entity_poly.type
_entity_poly.pdbx_seq_one_letter_code
_entity_poly.pdbx_strand_id
1 'polypeptide(L)'
;MALFSIAEVRAEAGKNIVLYAMRRNSSSWRFEPWKTRTGLDTPRRVHDISSIFSAGMGTLIYLLPCLVLASAYNYYWYDYPQTLPNRQTMVHLFEWKWLDIAEECENFLQYYGYGAVQISPPNEHIFFALNNDVPWYVRYQPVSYRLISRSGDEGDFKAMVDRCNKVGVRIIVDVVMNHMVGVSQKSGVDGKSGSAGSTFDGTDGVEQFPVVPYTKADFNDYRCHGDIQGSDYQNSAERVKNCRLVGLLDLDQSKPEVRQKLVTYLDQLIDYGVAGFRCDASKHMWPGDLMAILNATKNLREDIFGPNKRPFVVHEVIDRGGEAVKCADYLGIGRYTNFNFGAAVSSAAKGSSDWKLLSKLGPGYGYGNNEDHEVLNFIDNHDNQRDTNPYVVTYKDGDRYRLAVAYMLAWPYGYPRVMSSFYFNAHDQGPPNEGAASDYETKSPTFNKDQTCNEASGWVCEHRWPTIREMTKFRSAVQGAAATQIFTDNQRIAFARERKGFFALNGNDRSWSKFFTTTMPAGAYCDQYAGSLQGGKCTGQTILVKDDGSAYLEIGSKQAVAFSIASRIGGPPPPDEEPEGYSKTVILIKKATQQGQNLFIRGGTSHANNGVCAIGPYKQPTDKCAIPMVHNTTVPFGFAEYLSWSQGDYYLDFEGAEANQGTLDGQVPFGTPLAYSTNNTADYEYQPYNKYGVGYWLVQLRVDCSKTEKGWFELKGYLTPSTGWEPDINQGKCTGSVGGSAPFQSINHIAKCGAVNVFTWGSSDCIIDPV
;
A
#
# COMPACT_ATOMS: atom_id res chain seq x y z
N MET A 1 -10.05 6.20 32.52
CA MET A 1 -10.08 4.74 32.71
C MET A 1 -8.78 4.18 32.17
N ALA A 2 -7.90 3.66 33.04
CA ALA A 2 -6.59 3.15 32.64
C ALA A 2 -6.72 1.72 32.11
N LEU A 3 -6.36 1.52 30.84
CA LEU A 3 -6.22 0.20 30.22
C LEU A 3 -4.99 -0.51 30.80
N PHE A 4 -5.19 -1.71 31.34
CA PHE A 4 -4.11 -2.63 31.70
C PHE A 4 -3.96 -3.70 30.63
N SER A 5 -2.72 -3.90 30.18
CA SER A 5 -2.29 -4.98 29.30
C SER A 5 -2.27 -6.29 30.09
N ILE A 6 -2.93 -7.34 29.58
CA ILE A 6 -2.91 -8.68 30.19
C ILE A 6 -1.75 -9.46 29.57
N ALA A 7 -0.77 -9.82 30.41
CA ALA A 7 0.25 -10.80 30.07
C ALA A 7 -0.30 -12.23 30.26
N GLU A 8 0.10 -13.09 29.34
CA GLU A 8 -0.21 -14.52 29.17
C GLU A 8 -0.19 -15.33 30.49
N VAL A 9 -1.25 -16.12 30.73
CA VAL A 9 -1.33 -17.06 31.87
C VAL A 9 -1.26 -18.50 31.34
N ARG A 10 -0.17 -19.21 31.64
CA ARG A 10 -0.13 -20.68 31.53
C ARG A 10 -0.77 -21.29 32.78
N ALA A 11 -1.85 -22.04 32.59
CA ALA A 11 -2.46 -22.84 33.65
C ALA A 11 -1.92 -24.28 33.58
N GLU A 12 -1.25 -24.73 34.64
CA GLU A 12 -1.09 -26.15 34.95
C GLU A 12 -2.18 -26.58 35.93
N ALA A 13 -2.79 -27.74 35.69
CA ALA A 13 -3.91 -28.23 36.48
C ALA A 13 -3.50 -28.51 37.95
N GLY A 14 -4.21 -27.92 38.91
CA GLY A 14 -4.22 -28.38 40.30
C GLY A 14 -3.60 -27.48 41.38
N LYS A 15 -3.33 -26.19 41.14
CA LYS A 15 -2.91 -25.26 42.22
C LYS A 15 -3.72 -23.96 42.24
N ASN A 16 -4.02 -23.46 43.45
CA ASN A 16 -4.76 -22.22 43.69
C ASN A 16 -4.03 -21.00 43.08
N ILE A 17 -4.78 -20.16 42.35
CA ILE A 17 -4.29 -18.92 41.73
C ILE A 17 -4.12 -17.85 42.82
N VAL A 18 -2.92 -17.27 42.95
CA VAL A 18 -2.65 -16.09 43.79
C VAL A 18 -2.37 -14.90 42.87
N LEU A 19 -3.23 -13.88 42.90
CA LEU A 19 -3.08 -12.66 42.11
C LEU A 19 -2.07 -11.70 42.78
N TYR A 20 -1.06 -11.27 42.03
CA TYR A 20 -0.08 -10.27 42.44
C TYR A 20 -0.34 -8.95 41.68
N ALA A 21 -0.31 -7.83 42.39
CA ALA A 21 -0.35 -6.51 41.77
C ALA A 21 1.04 -5.88 41.75
N MET A 22 1.44 -5.29 40.62
CA MET A 22 2.72 -4.60 40.46
C MET A 22 2.52 -3.10 40.74
N ARG A 23 3.18 -2.58 41.77
CA ARG A 23 3.12 -1.14 42.12
C ARG A 23 4.48 -0.49 41.89
N ARG A 24 4.49 0.66 41.20
CA ARG A 24 5.68 1.49 41.02
C ARG A 24 5.73 2.54 42.12
N ASN A 25 6.87 2.62 42.81
CA ASN A 25 7.22 3.84 43.55
C ASN A 25 8.64 4.26 43.14
N SER A 26 8.92 5.56 43.24
CA SER A 26 9.92 6.41 42.53
C SER A 26 11.34 5.88 42.21
N SER A 27 11.71 4.62 42.49
CA SER A 27 12.95 4.02 42.02
C SER A 27 12.97 2.48 41.89
N SER A 28 11.87 1.74 42.07
CA SER A 28 11.82 0.27 41.75
C SER A 28 10.40 -0.31 41.67
N TRP A 29 10.28 -1.52 41.06
CA TRP A 29 9.04 -2.31 40.98
C TRP A 29 9.02 -3.41 42.06
N ARG A 30 7.90 -3.59 42.77
CA ARG A 30 7.66 -4.71 43.68
C ARG A 30 6.33 -5.41 43.39
N PHE A 31 6.28 -6.72 43.59
CA PHE A 31 5.08 -7.55 43.50
C PHE A 31 4.55 -7.86 44.90
N GLU A 32 3.27 -7.58 45.16
CA GLU A 32 2.61 -7.92 46.44
C GLU A 32 1.30 -8.71 46.21
N PRO A 33 1.00 -9.73 47.04
CA PRO A 33 -0.21 -10.54 46.92
C PRO A 33 -1.46 -9.80 47.41
N TRP A 34 -2.57 -9.94 46.67
CA TRP A 34 -3.84 -9.26 46.90
C TRP A 34 -4.57 -9.80 48.15
N LYS A 35 -4.94 -8.95 49.11
CA LYS A 35 -5.76 -9.33 50.29
C LYS A 35 -7.12 -8.64 50.27
N THR A 36 -8.20 -9.42 50.22
CA THR A 36 -9.58 -8.95 50.43
C THR A 36 -9.93 -8.98 51.93
N ARG A 37 -10.47 -7.88 52.45
CA ARG A 37 -11.10 -7.80 53.78
C ARG A 37 -12.56 -8.21 53.65
N THR A 38 -12.95 -9.35 54.21
CA THR A 38 -14.30 -9.60 54.77
C THR A 38 -14.19 -10.74 55.78
N GLY A 39 -14.78 -10.52 56.96
CA GLY A 39 -14.82 -11.50 58.05
C GLY A 39 -16.08 -12.37 58.02
N LEU A 40 -16.07 -13.35 58.94
CA LEU A 40 -17.12 -14.29 59.37
C LEU A 40 -17.13 -15.68 58.72
N ASP A 41 -16.47 -16.60 59.45
CA ASP A 41 -16.95 -17.88 59.99
C ASP A 41 -17.50 -19.02 59.10
N THR A 42 -16.61 -20.00 58.89
CA THR A 42 -16.75 -21.48 59.09
C THR A 42 -17.80 -22.34 58.34
N PRO A 43 -17.52 -23.66 58.13
CA PRO A 43 -17.68 -24.31 56.82
C PRO A 43 -18.73 -25.44 56.78
N ARG A 44 -19.22 -25.81 55.59
CA ARG A 44 -19.67 -27.18 55.30
C ARG A 44 -19.31 -27.65 53.90
N ARG A 45 -19.15 -28.96 53.83
CA ARG A 45 -18.39 -29.76 52.87
C ARG A 45 -19.38 -30.67 52.11
N VAL A 46 -19.05 -30.90 50.84
CA VAL A 46 -19.25 -32.10 49.98
C VAL A 46 -20.59 -32.45 49.30
N HIS A 47 -20.43 -32.78 47.99
CA HIS A 47 -20.81 -34.01 47.26
C HIS A 47 -21.72 -33.88 46.01
N ASP A 48 -21.13 -34.31 44.89
CA ASP A 48 -21.63 -35.10 43.75
C ASP A 48 -22.96 -34.82 43.02
N ILE A 49 -22.78 -34.52 41.73
CA ILE A 49 -23.20 -35.27 40.52
C ILE A 49 -24.57 -36.01 40.52
N SER A 50 -25.39 -35.57 39.55
CA SER A 50 -26.42 -36.26 38.74
C SER A 50 -27.76 -36.71 39.36
N SER A 51 -28.83 -36.04 38.92
CA SER A 51 -30.20 -36.54 38.65
C SER A 51 -31.12 -35.32 38.43
N ILE A 52 -32.24 -35.28 37.70
CA ILE A 52 -32.92 -36.13 36.72
C ILE A 52 -33.85 -35.19 35.90
N PHE A 53 -33.95 -35.45 34.60
CA PHE A 53 -35.02 -35.17 33.63
C PHE A 53 -36.40 -34.60 34.08
N SER A 54 -36.91 -33.74 33.18
CA SER A 54 -38.30 -33.67 32.69
C SER A 54 -39.29 -32.70 33.37
N ALA A 55 -39.45 -31.53 32.76
CA ALA A 55 -40.76 -30.97 32.45
C ALA A 55 -40.68 -30.18 31.12
N GLY A 56 -41.18 -30.77 30.03
CA GLY A 56 -41.75 -30.00 28.92
C GLY A 56 -43.01 -29.26 29.40
N MET A 57 -43.56 -28.26 28.75
CA MET A 57 -43.55 -27.87 27.34
C MET A 57 -44.05 -26.42 27.30
N GLY A 58 -43.53 -25.65 26.33
CA GLY A 58 -44.37 -24.71 25.59
C GLY A 58 -44.32 -23.26 26.05
N THR A 59 -43.37 -22.48 25.51
CA THR A 59 -43.68 -21.13 25.02
C THR A 59 -42.69 -20.70 23.94
N LEU A 60 -43.21 -20.55 22.72
CA LEU A 60 -42.78 -19.70 21.60
C LEU A 60 -41.34 -19.83 21.05
N ILE A 61 -41.27 -20.64 20.00
CA ILE A 61 -40.45 -20.41 18.81
C ILE A 61 -40.86 -19.07 18.17
N TYR A 62 -39.99 -18.05 18.24
CA TYR A 62 -39.82 -16.97 17.25
C TYR A 62 -38.51 -16.23 17.58
N LEU A 63 -37.38 -16.92 17.46
CA LEU A 63 -36.10 -16.25 17.21
C LEU A 63 -35.81 -16.48 15.74
N LEU A 64 -36.08 -15.44 14.94
CA LEU A 64 -35.51 -15.32 13.61
C LEU A 64 -34.02 -15.67 13.69
N PRO A 65 -33.49 -16.53 12.81
CA PRO A 65 -32.08 -16.48 12.55
C PRO A 65 -31.85 -15.11 11.90
N CYS A 66 -31.32 -14.16 12.67
CA CYS A 66 -30.48 -13.13 12.07
C CYS A 66 -29.34 -13.91 11.40
N LEU A 67 -29.57 -14.31 10.15
CA LEU A 67 -28.55 -14.38 9.13
C LEU A 67 -27.82 -13.04 9.22
N VAL A 68 -26.80 -13.00 10.07
CA VAL A 68 -25.66 -12.13 9.85
C VAL A 68 -25.11 -12.62 8.52
N LEU A 69 -25.65 -12.08 7.43
CA LEU A 69 -24.88 -11.81 6.24
C LEU A 69 -23.74 -10.92 6.74
N ALA A 70 -22.70 -11.55 7.28
CA ALA A 70 -21.39 -10.97 7.27
C ALA A 70 -21.08 -10.88 5.78
N SER A 71 -21.50 -9.78 5.15
CA SER A 71 -20.79 -9.28 4.00
C SER A 71 -19.33 -9.35 4.41
N ALA A 72 -18.56 -10.19 3.70
CA ALA A 72 -17.12 -10.23 3.83
C ALA A 72 -16.63 -8.84 3.45
N TYR A 73 -16.62 -7.92 4.43
CA TYR A 73 -16.02 -6.61 4.30
C TYR A 73 -14.55 -6.89 4.09
N ASN A 74 -14.11 -6.78 2.84
CA ASN A 74 -12.70 -6.93 2.53
C ASN A 74 -12.06 -5.59 2.89
N TYR A 75 -11.36 -5.56 4.02
CA TYR A 75 -10.72 -4.37 4.62
C TYR A 75 -9.84 -3.60 3.63
N TYR A 76 -9.37 -4.26 2.57
CA TYR A 76 -8.46 -3.71 1.56
C TYR A 76 -9.15 -3.10 0.35
N TRP A 77 -10.48 -3.05 0.30
CA TRP A 77 -11.22 -2.64 -0.90
C TRP A 77 -10.77 -1.31 -1.50
N TYR A 78 -10.45 -0.34 -0.65
CA TYR A 78 -10.09 1.02 -1.05
C TYR A 78 -8.58 1.22 -1.25
N ASP A 79 -7.75 0.20 -0.98
CA ASP A 79 -6.27 0.31 -1.05
C ASP A 79 -5.71 -0.04 -2.43
N TYR A 80 -6.53 -0.66 -3.29
CA TYR A 80 -6.12 -1.15 -4.60
C TYR A 80 -6.14 -0.03 -5.65
N PRO A 81 -5.00 0.31 -6.27
CA PRO A 81 -4.89 1.43 -7.21
C PRO A 81 -5.52 1.15 -8.58
N GLN A 82 -6.01 -0.07 -8.81
CA GLN A 82 -6.63 -0.52 -10.06
C GLN A 82 -5.73 -0.36 -11.31
N THR A 83 -4.41 -0.30 -11.10
CA THR A 83 -3.42 -0.18 -12.17
C THR A 83 -2.97 -1.54 -12.71
N LEU A 84 -2.38 -1.53 -13.90
CA LEU A 84 -1.72 -2.72 -14.44
C LEU A 84 -0.52 -3.11 -13.56
N PRO A 85 -0.21 -4.42 -13.43
CA PRO A 85 0.90 -4.88 -12.59
C PRO A 85 2.20 -4.12 -12.90
N ASN A 86 2.62 -4.05 -14.16
CA ASN A 86 3.85 -3.38 -14.59
C ASN A 86 3.83 -1.83 -14.53
N ARG A 87 2.85 -1.20 -13.88
CA ARG A 87 2.71 0.26 -13.80
C ARG A 87 2.32 0.70 -12.39
N GLN A 88 3.33 0.88 -11.54
CA GLN A 88 3.19 1.06 -10.10
C GLN A 88 3.60 2.45 -9.61
N THR A 89 3.53 3.45 -10.48
CA THR A 89 3.78 4.84 -10.10
C THR A 89 2.57 5.69 -10.46
N MET A 90 2.16 6.56 -9.54
CA MET A 90 1.20 7.62 -9.81
C MET A 90 1.94 8.92 -10.15
N VAL A 91 1.39 9.74 -11.04
CA VAL A 91 1.81 11.13 -11.21
C VAL A 91 0.68 12.07 -10.79
N HIS A 92 0.99 13.16 -10.11
CA HIS A 92 0.04 14.26 -9.90
C HIS A 92 0.25 15.31 -10.99
N LEU A 93 -0.63 15.37 -11.99
CA LEU A 93 -0.59 16.41 -13.03
C LEU A 93 -1.41 17.61 -12.55
N PHE A 94 -0.80 18.42 -11.68
CA PHE A 94 -1.47 19.50 -10.98
C PHE A 94 -1.80 20.67 -11.92
N GLU A 95 -3.07 21.06 -11.98
CA GLU A 95 -3.61 22.17 -12.80
C GLU A 95 -3.62 21.95 -14.33
N TRP A 96 -3.26 20.78 -14.83
CA TRP A 96 -3.27 20.50 -16.28
C TRP A 96 -4.70 20.50 -16.84
N LYS A 97 -4.84 20.81 -18.13
CA LYS A 97 -6.10 20.61 -18.85
C LYS A 97 -6.38 19.13 -19.07
N TRP A 98 -7.65 18.76 -19.11
CA TRP A 98 -8.05 17.36 -19.24
C TRP A 98 -7.61 16.75 -20.58
N LEU A 99 -7.71 17.49 -21.69
CA LEU A 99 -7.21 17.01 -22.98
C LEU A 99 -5.67 16.89 -23.02
N ASP A 100 -4.94 17.76 -22.33
CA ASP A 100 -3.47 17.63 -22.21
C ASP A 100 -3.10 16.37 -21.41
N ILE A 101 -3.85 16.05 -20.34
CA ILE A 101 -3.68 14.81 -19.57
C ILE A 101 -3.99 13.58 -20.45
N ALA A 102 -5.04 13.65 -21.28
CA ALA A 102 -5.39 12.58 -22.20
C ALA A 102 -4.25 12.27 -23.19
N GLU A 103 -3.67 13.33 -23.78
CA GLU A 103 -2.49 13.22 -24.64
C GLU A 103 -1.26 12.73 -23.88
N GLU A 104 -1.08 13.16 -22.64
CA GLU A 104 0.03 12.74 -21.78
C GLU A 104 -0.05 11.24 -21.47
N CYS A 105 -1.25 10.71 -21.21
CA CYS A 105 -1.50 9.28 -21.05
C CYS A 105 -1.06 8.48 -22.28
N GLU A 106 -1.45 8.94 -23.48
CA GLU A 106 -1.21 8.25 -24.75
C GLU A 106 0.23 8.39 -25.25
N ASN A 107 0.83 9.58 -25.12
CA ASN A 107 2.10 9.89 -25.75
C ASN A 107 3.30 9.65 -24.83
N PHE A 108 3.08 9.61 -23.51
CA PHE A 108 4.17 9.54 -22.53
C PHE A 108 3.94 8.49 -21.45
N LEU A 109 2.95 8.68 -20.56
CA LEU A 109 2.84 7.94 -19.29
C LEU A 109 2.84 6.42 -19.48
N GLN A 110 2.12 5.93 -20.49
CA GLN A 110 1.99 4.50 -20.77
C GLN A 110 3.33 3.79 -21.06
N TYR A 111 4.38 4.53 -21.45
CA TYR A 111 5.69 4.01 -21.82
C TYR A 111 6.73 4.08 -20.68
N TYR A 112 6.44 4.82 -19.59
CA TYR A 112 7.40 5.11 -18.53
C TYR A 112 6.99 4.52 -17.16
N GLY A 113 6.01 3.63 -17.10
CA GLY A 113 5.67 2.91 -15.86
C GLY A 113 4.68 3.64 -14.95
N TYR A 114 4.06 4.72 -15.43
CA TYR A 114 2.97 5.39 -14.74
C TYR A 114 1.66 4.63 -14.96
N GLY A 115 1.02 4.23 -13.87
CA GLY A 115 -0.24 3.49 -13.88
C GLY A 115 -1.45 4.35 -13.57
N ALA A 116 -1.25 5.49 -12.94
CA ALA A 116 -2.32 6.38 -12.53
C ALA A 116 -1.91 7.86 -12.61
N VAL A 117 -2.90 8.72 -12.79
CA VAL A 117 -2.81 10.18 -12.74
C VAL A 117 -3.74 10.69 -11.65
N GLN A 118 -3.20 11.38 -10.65
CA GLN A 118 -3.98 12.28 -9.83
C GLN A 118 -4.17 13.60 -10.58
N ILE A 119 -5.41 14.08 -10.67
CA ILE A 119 -5.78 15.38 -11.25
C ILE A 119 -6.28 16.32 -10.13
N SER A 120 -6.17 17.65 -10.28
CA SER A 120 -6.80 18.57 -9.31
C SER A 120 -8.34 18.53 -9.37
N PRO A 121 -9.05 19.12 -8.38
CA PRO A 121 -10.49 19.02 -8.27
C PRO A 121 -11.26 19.44 -9.53
N PRO A 122 -12.11 18.58 -10.11
CA PRO A 122 -12.74 18.85 -11.39
C PRO A 122 -14.04 19.64 -11.28
N ASN A 123 -14.56 19.79 -10.06
CA ASN A 123 -15.77 20.55 -9.79
C ASN A 123 -15.60 22.04 -10.11
N GLU A 124 -16.74 22.69 -10.33
CA GLU A 124 -16.85 24.13 -10.43
C GLU A 124 -16.40 24.78 -9.12
N HIS A 125 -15.67 25.87 -9.24
CA HIS A 125 -15.06 26.56 -8.12
C HIS A 125 -15.34 28.06 -8.15
N ILE A 126 -15.02 28.74 -7.05
CA ILE A 126 -15.05 30.21 -7.04
C ILE A 126 -14.05 30.77 -8.07
N PHE A 127 -14.42 31.86 -8.71
CA PHE A 127 -13.56 32.60 -9.63
C PHE A 127 -13.42 34.04 -9.13
N PHE A 128 -12.18 34.49 -9.04
CA PHE A 128 -11.79 35.89 -8.87
C PHE A 128 -10.34 36.07 -9.31
N ALA A 129 -9.99 37.26 -9.78
CA ALA A 129 -8.62 37.61 -10.11
C ALA A 129 -7.94 38.33 -8.94
N LEU A 130 -6.70 37.97 -8.65
CA LEU A 130 -5.83 38.61 -7.68
C LEU A 130 -4.47 38.88 -8.35
N ASN A 131 -3.98 40.11 -8.28
CA ASN A 131 -2.68 40.51 -8.84
C ASN A 131 -2.52 40.15 -10.35
N ASN A 132 -3.59 40.35 -11.13
CA ASN A 132 -3.64 40.00 -12.55
C ASN A 132 -3.38 38.51 -12.85
N ASP A 133 -3.87 37.65 -11.97
CA ASP A 133 -3.84 36.19 -12.09
C ASP A 133 -5.03 35.58 -11.35
N VAL A 134 -5.29 34.28 -11.51
CA VAL A 134 -6.32 33.54 -10.75
C VAL A 134 -5.63 32.57 -9.82
N PRO A 135 -5.74 32.74 -8.48
CA PRO A 135 -4.99 31.91 -7.55
C PRO A 135 -5.24 30.42 -7.76
N TRP A 136 -4.21 29.59 -7.54
CA TRP A 136 -4.34 28.13 -7.70
C TRP A 136 -5.36 27.54 -6.71
N TYR A 137 -5.40 28.07 -5.48
CA TYR A 137 -6.21 27.51 -4.39
C TYR A 137 -7.70 27.68 -4.61
N VAL A 138 -8.15 28.53 -5.54
CA VAL A 138 -9.58 28.67 -5.82
C VAL A 138 -10.19 27.33 -6.27
N ARG A 139 -9.40 26.44 -6.89
CA ARG A 139 -9.79 25.06 -7.25
C ARG A 139 -10.31 24.24 -6.06
N TYR A 140 -9.87 24.59 -4.86
CA TYR A 140 -10.25 23.94 -3.60
C TYR A 140 -11.37 24.71 -2.88
N GLN A 141 -12.08 25.61 -3.57
CA GLN A 141 -13.27 26.30 -3.05
C GLN A 141 -14.47 26.01 -3.94
N PRO A 142 -15.13 24.85 -3.78
CA PRO A 142 -16.26 24.45 -4.59
C PRO A 142 -17.45 25.41 -4.47
N VAL A 143 -18.12 25.65 -5.60
CA VAL A 143 -19.42 26.34 -5.64
C VAL A 143 -20.55 25.41 -6.09
N SER A 144 -20.20 24.38 -6.87
CA SER A 144 -21.09 23.30 -7.27
C SER A 144 -20.25 22.06 -7.60
N TYR A 145 -20.91 20.95 -7.96
CA TYR A 145 -20.24 19.74 -8.46
C TYR A 145 -20.29 19.59 -9.99
N ARG A 146 -20.59 20.66 -10.73
CA ARG A 146 -20.51 20.66 -12.21
C ARG A 146 -19.06 20.47 -12.63
N LEU A 147 -18.80 19.65 -13.64
CA LEU A 147 -17.44 19.39 -14.15
C LEU A 147 -17.03 20.45 -15.18
N ILE A 148 -16.99 21.72 -14.75
CA ILE A 148 -16.52 22.83 -15.56
C ILE A 148 -15.54 23.62 -14.71
N SER A 149 -14.28 23.56 -15.11
CA SER A 149 -13.14 24.09 -14.36
C SER A 149 -12.14 24.68 -15.32
N ARG A 150 -11.06 25.31 -14.82
CA ARG A 150 -9.99 25.80 -15.69
C ARG A 150 -9.28 24.70 -16.52
N SER A 151 -9.52 23.43 -16.17
CA SER A 151 -9.02 22.27 -16.92
C SER A 151 -9.85 21.90 -18.16
N GLY A 152 -11.05 22.46 -18.34
CA GLY A 152 -11.96 22.15 -19.44
C GLY A 152 -13.42 21.97 -19.00
N ASP A 153 -14.21 21.39 -19.89
CA ASP A 153 -15.62 21.05 -19.64
C ASP A 153 -15.88 19.54 -19.44
N GLU A 154 -17.13 19.19 -19.13
CA GLU A 154 -17.49 17.80 -18.84
C GLU A 154 -17.20 16.84 -20.00
N GLY A 155 -17.23 17.33 -21.24
CA GLY A 155 -16.85 16.57 -22.42
C GLY A 155 -15.35 16.27 -22.45
N ASP A 156 -14.53 17.28 -22.17
CA ASP A 156 -13.07 17.12 -22.05
C ASP A 156 -12.70 16.17 -20.90
N PHE A 157 -13.41 16.25 -19.78
CA PHE A 157 -13.21 15.34 -18.64
C PHE A 157 -13.47 13.88 -19.05
N LYS A 158 -14.61 13.61 -19.69
CA LYS A 158 -14.95 12.27 -20.19
C LYS A 158 -13.92 11.77 -21.19
N ALA A 159 -13.53 12.62 -22.14
CA ALA A 159 -12.52 12.27 -23.15
C ALA A 159 -11.18 11.89 -22.51
N MET A 160 -10.75 12.62 -21.47
CA MET A 160 -9.56 12.26 -20.70
C MET A 160 -9.68 10.91 -20.03
N VAL A 161 -10.77 10.67 -19.30
CA VAL A 161 -10.98 9.40 -18.58
C VAL A 161 -11.00 8.21 -19.55
N ASP A 162 -11.74 8.32 -20.65
CA ASP A 162 -11.84 7.26 -21.65
C ASP A 162 -10.49 6.97 -22.32
N ARG A 163 -9.77 8.02 -22.75
CA ARG A 163 -8.47 7.88 -23.43
C ARG A 163 -7.39 7.31 -22.52
N CYS A 164 -7.30 7.79 -21.28
CA CYS A 164 -6.35 7.25 -20.31
C CYS A 164 -6.65 5.78 -19.97
N ASN A 165 -7.94 5.43 -19.74
CA ASN A 165 -8.32 4.05 -19.46
C ASN A 165 -8.00 3.10 -20.62
N LYS A 166 -8.19 3.54 -21.88
CA LYS A 166 -7.89 2.76 -23.08
C LYS A 166 -6.42 2.35 -23.18
N VAL A 167 -5.51 3.19 -22.70
CA VAL A 167 -4.08 2.88 -22.65
C VAL A 167 -3.63 2.28 -21.33
N GLY A 168 -4.54 1.99 -20.39
CA GLY A 168 -4.24 1.37 -19.10
C GLY A 168 -3.61 2.33 -18.09
N VAL A 169 -3.95 3.62 -18.14
CA VAL A 169 -3.60 4.64 -17.15
C VAL A 169 -4.88 5.09 -16.44
N ARG A 170 -4.89 5.04 -15.11
CA ARG A 170 -6.09 5.27 -14.30
C ARG A 170 -6.21 6.73 -13.85
N ILE A 171 -7.41 7.30 -13.90
CA ILE A 171 -7.67 8.63 -13.35
C ILE A 171 -8.08 8.51 -11.88
N ILE A 172 -7.36 9.21 -11.02
CA ILE A 172 -7.65 9.41 -9.60
C ILE A 172 -8.01 10.88 -9.40
N VAL A 173 -9.21 11.15 -8.92
CA VAL A 173 -9.73 12.52 -8.83
C VAL A 173 -9.47 13.09 -7.45
N ASP A 174 -8.88 14.28 -7.35
CA ASP A 174 -8.87 15.04 -6.10
C ASP A 174 -10.29 15.55 -5.80
N VAL A 175 -10.85 15.19 -4.65
CA VAL A 175 -12.24 15.50 -4.28
C VAL A 175 -12.28 16.32 -3.00
N VAL A 176 -12.97 17.46 -3.06
CA VAL A 176 -13.19 18.34 -1.91
C VAL A 176 -14.56 18.06 -1.32
N MET A 177 -14.57 17.33 -0.21
CA MET A 177 -15.79 16.91 0.50
C MET A 177 -15.96 17.58 1.86
N ASN A 178 -14.90 18.26 2.33
CA ASN A 178 -14.90 18.89 3.64
C ASN A 178 -15.74 20.17 3.66
N HIS A 179 -15.58 21.01 2.65
CA HIS A 179 -16.08 22.39 2.68
C HIS A 179 -16.56 22.87 1.30
N MET A 180 -17.21 24.02 1.31
CA MET A 180 -17.50 24.84 0.13
C MET A 180 -16.62 26.11 0.13
N VAL A 181 -17.02 27.18 -0.55
CA VAL A 181 -16.26 28.46 -0.55
C VAL A 181 -16.02 29.02 0.86
N GLY A 182 -15.07 29.95 0.97
CA GLY A 182 -14.86 30.72 2.19
C GLY A 182 -16.11 31.48 2.67
N VAL A 183 -16.21 31.66 3.99
CA VAL A 183 -17.22 32.54 4.60
C VAL A 183 -17.11 33.95 4.03
N SER A 184 -18.24 34.63 3.89
CA SER A 184 -18.40 35.96 3.30
C SER A 184 -18.08 36.07 1.81
N GLN A 185 -17.81 34.95 1.12
CA GLN A 185 -17.69 34.95 -0.34
C GLN A 185 -19.09 34.91 -0.97
N LYS A 186 -19.35 35.76 -1.97
CA LYS A 186 -20.67 35.84 -2.62
C LYS A 186 -20.55 36.14 -4.11
N SER A 187 -21.36 35.45 -4.91
CA SER A 187 -21.49 35.73 -6.34
C SER A 187 -21.94 37.16 -6.62
N GLY A 188 -21.26 37.85 -7.53
CA GLY A 188 -21.54 39.22 -7.94
C GLY A 188 -21.02 40.30 -6.97
N VAL A 189 -20.30 39.92 -5.92
CA VAL A 189 -19.67 40.84 -4.96
C VAL A 189 -18.15 40.77 -5.10
N ASP A 190 -17.45 41.91 -5.08
CA ASP A 190 -16.00 42.02 -5.24
C ASP A 190 -15.42 41.27 -6.47
N GLY A 191 -16.18 41.20 -7.57
CA GLY A 191 -15.76 40.50 -8.78
C GLY A 191 -15.75 38.96 -8.66
N LYS A 192 -16.37 38.39 -7.62
CA LYS A 192 -16.44 36.94 -7.42
C LYS A 192 -17.61 36.33 -8.17
N SER A 193 -17.40 35.14 -8.72
CA SER A 193 -18.42 34.36 -9.43
C SER A 193 -18.12 32.87 -9.32
N GLY A 194 -19.03 32.00 -9.77
CA GLY A 194 -18.72 30.60 -10.02
C GLY A 194 -18.05 30.46 -11.40
N SER A 195 -17.02 29.63 -11.51
CA SER A 195 -16.28 29.42 -12.77
C SER A 195 -17.14 28.90 -13.93
N ALA A 196 -18.33 28.36 -13.64
CA ALA A 196 -19.32 27.91 -14.63
C ALA A 196 -20.68 28.62 -14.49
N GLY A 197 -20.68 29.79 -13.83
CA GLY A 197 -21.84 30.65 -13.66
C GLY A 197 -22.81 30.26 -12.55
N SER A 198 -22.52 29.24 -11.74
CA SER A 198 -23.37 28.91 -10.60
C SER A 198 -23.31 30.02 -9.55
N THR A 199 -24.47 30.45 -9.08
CA THR A 199 -24.56 31.41 -7.98
C THR A 199 -24.29 30.74 -6.65
N PHE A 200 -23.67 31.44 -5.72
CA PHE A 200 -23.50 31.04 -4.33
C PHE A 200 -23.53 32.27 -3.41
N ASP A 201 -23.91 32.06 -2.16
CA ASP A 201 -23.87 33.07 -1.10
C ASP A 201 -23.32 32.46 0.19
N GLY A 202 -22.01 32.59 0.39
CA GLY A 202 -21.31 32.14 1.58
C GLY A 202 -21.32 33.17 2.72
N THR A 203 -22.19 34.18 2.67
CA THR A 203 -22.35 35.13 3.78
C THR A 203 -22.74 34.36 5.04
N ASP A 204 -22.10 34.72 6.16
CA ASP A 204 -22.33 34.09 7.46
C ASP A 204 -23.83 34.17 7.85
N GLY A 205 -24.42 33.02 8.16
CA GLY A 205 -25.85 32.88 8.47
C GLY A 205 -26.78 32.76 7.26
N VAL A 206 -26.24 32.80 6.04
CA VAL A 206 -26.96 32.58 4.76
C VAL A 206 -26.60 31.22 4.16
N GLU A 207 -25.30 31.00 3.89
CA GLU A 207 -24.70 29.81 3.24
C GLU A 207 -25.62 29.08 2.24
N GLN A 208 -25.73 29.60 1.01
CA GLN A 208 -26.60 29.04 -0.04
C GLN A 208 -25.82 28.63 -1.29
N PHE A 209 -26.05 27.40 -1.74
CA PHE A 209 -25.48 26.82 -2.96
C PHE A 209 -26.58 26.13 -3.79
N PRO A 210 -27.37 26.90 -4.58
CA PRO A 210 -28.58 26.42 -5.22
C PRO A 210 -28.42 25.24 -6.19
N VAL A 211 -27.24 25.05 -6.79
CA VAL A 211 -26.99 23.98 -7.77
C VAL A 211 -26.79 22.61 -7.11
N VAL A 212 -26.17 22.55 -5.92
CA VAL A 212 -26.01 21.33 -5.09
C VAL A 212 -27.08 21.28 -3.97
N PRO A 213 -28.14 22.07 -4.13
CA PRO A 213 -28.91 22.73 -3.06
C PRO A 213 -28.40 22.56 -1.61
N TYR A 214 -27.20 23.07 -1.27
CA TYR A 214 -26.81 23.24 0.13
C TYR A 214 -27.37 24.55 0.69
N THR A 215 -27.75 24.50 1.96
CA THR A 215 -28.23 25.61 2.78
C THR A 215 -27.39 25.69 4.05
N LYS A 216 -27.50 26.76 4.84
CA LYS A 216 -26.87 26.85 6.18
C LYS A 216 -27.07 25.65 7.10
N ALA A 217 -28.17 24.91 6.93
CA ALA A 217 -28.41 23.72 7.74
C ALA A 217 -27.44 22.58 7.38
N ASP A 218 -26.85 22.57 6.19
CA ASP A 218 -25.94 21.53 5.73
C ASP A 218 -24.48 21.71 6.26
N PHE A 219 -24.21 22.75 7.05
CA PHE A 219 -22.88 23.10 7.57
C PHE A 219 -22.75 22.87 9.08
N ASN A 220 -21.51 22.71 9.56
CA ASN A 220 -21.17 22.42 10.95
C ASN A 220 -21.22 23.64 11.89
N ASP A 221 -21.70 24.80 11.44
CA ASP A 221 -21.74 26.03 12.26
C ASP A 221 -22.51 25.86 13.57
N TYR A 222 -23.51 24.97 13.64
CA TYR A 222 -24.19 24.68 14.90
C TYR A 222 -23.31 23.93 15.93
N ARG A 223 -22.26 23.21 15.49
CA ARG A 223 -21.25 22.55 16.34
C ARG A 223 -20.10 23.49 16.63
N CYS A 224 -19.57 24.13 15.59
CA CYS A 224 -18.47 25.07 15.70
C CYS A 224 -18.60 26.21 14.69
N HIS A 225 -19.16 27.32 15.16
CA HIS A 225 -19.26 28.56 14.39
C HIS A 225 -17.96 29.37 14.47
N GLY A 226 -16.95 28.95 13.71
CA GLY A 226 -15.67 29.67 13.64
C GLY A 226 -14.50 28.82 13.14
N ASP A 227 -13.33 29.43 13.07
CA ASP A 227 -12.13 28.79 12.54
C ASP A 227 -11.47 27.86 13.55
N ILE A 228 -10.84 26.80 13.02
CA ILE A 228 -9.87 25.99 13.75
C ILE A 228 -8.76 26.90 14.28
N GLN A 229 -8.52 26.87 15.58
CA GLN A 229 -7.43 27.62 16.22
C GLN A 229 -6.14 26.82 16.17
N GLY A 230 -5.00 27.51 16.19
CA GLY A 230 -3.68 26.86 16.14
C GLY A 230 -3.47 25.80 17.23
N SER A 231 -4.02 26.01 18.44
CA SER A 231 -3.94 25.06 19.56
C SER A 231 -4.85 23.84 19.42
N ASP A 232 -5.85 23.89 18.54
CA ASP A 232 -6.81 22.79 18.34
C ASP A 232 -6.11 21.61 17.67
N TYR A 233 -5.17 21.88 16.77
CA TYR A 233 -4.38 20.85 16.08
C TYR A 233 -3.63 19.92 17.03
N GLN A 234 -3.27 20.34 18.25
CA GLN A 234 -2.63 19.48 19.24
C GLN A 234 -3.60 18.93 20.29
N ASN A 235 -4.71 19.63 20.56
CA ASN A 235 -5.50 19.39 21.77
C ASN A 235 -6.97 19.03 21.52
N SER A 236 -7.52 19.21 20.32
CA SER A 236 -8.95 18.96 20.03
C SER A 236 -9.18 18.41 18.63
N ALA A 237 -9.27 17.08 18.52
CA ALA A 237 -9.67 16.41 17.28
C ALA A 237 -11.10 16.78 16.87
N GLU A 238 -11.97 17.09 17.83
CA GLU A 238 -13.36 17.50 17.59
C GLU A 238 -13.41 18.86 16.87
N ARG A 239 -12.66 19.86 17.35
CA ARG A 239 -12.60 21.16 16.69
C ARG A 239 -11.94 21.08 15.31
N VAL A 240 -10.87 20.29 15.16
CA VAL A 240 -10.21 20.09 13.87
C VAL A 240 -11.17 19.50 12.81
N LYS A 241 -12.16 18.69 13.25
CA LYS A 241 -13.12 18.00 12.36
C LYS A 241 -14.49 18.66 12.23
N ASN A 242 -14.78 19.73 12.98
CA ASN A 242 -16.10 20.39 12.99
C ASN A 242 -16.02 21.91 12.81
N CYS A 243 -14.84 22.53 12.98
CA CYS A 243 -14.65 23.98 12.78
C CYS A 243 -14.12 24.27 11.37
N ARG A 244 -14.31 25.50 10.91
CA ARG A 244 -13.91 25.94 9.57
C ARG A 244 -12.38 25.87 9.39
N LEU A 245 -11.94 25.15 8.36
CA LEU A 245 -10.54 25.17 7.92
C LEU A 245 -10.25 26.51 7.23
N VAL A 246 -9.51 27.41 7.89
CA VAL A 246 -9.14 28.75 7.39
C VAL A 246 -10.32 29.54 6.80
N GLY A 247 -11.48 29.48 7.45
CA GLY A 247 -12.69 30.19 7.03
C GLY A 247 -13.52 29.50 5.95
N LEU A 248 -13.17 28.30 5.52
CA LEU A 248 -13.94 27.52 4.54
C LEU A 248 -15.21 26.95 5.17
N LEU A 249 -16.37 27.12 4.52
CA LEU A 249 -17.66 26.70 5.04
C LEU A 249 -17.73 25.17 5.17
N ASP A 250 -17.70 24.68 6.40
CA ASP A 250 -17.49 23.28 6.76
C ASP A 250 -18.78 22.46 6.68
N LEU A 251 -18.86 21.49 5.77
CA LEU A 251 -20.04 20.67 5.55
C LEU A 251 -20.25 19.71 6.73
N ASP A 252 -21.50 19.46 7.14
CA ASP A 252 -21.83 18.45 8.15
C ASP A 252 -22.05 17.08 7.49
N GLN A 253 -20.97 16.31 7.32
CA GLN A 253 -21.06 14.97 6.71
C GLN A 253 -21.76 13.94 7.61
N SER A 254 -22.10 14.26 8.86
CA SER A 254 -22.90 13.35 9.69
C SER A 254 -24.35 13.25 9.18
N LYS A 255 -24.79 14.25 8.41
CA LYS A 255 -26.14 14.32 7.83
C LYS A 255 -26.29 13.40 6.60
N PRO A 256 -27.30 12.52 6.56
CA PRO A 256 -27.55 11.66 5.40
C PRO A 256 -27.73 12.44 4.09
N GLU A 257 -28.39 13.59 4.12
CA GLU A 257 -28.63 14.44 2.95
C GLU A 257 -27.35 15.03 2.35
N VAL A 258 -26.38 15.42 3.21
CA VAL A 258 -25.06 15.89 2.77
C VAL A 258 -24.28 14.75 2.13
N ARG A 259 -24.25 13.59 2.80
CA ARG A 259 -23.60 12.39 2.25
C ARG A 259 -24.22 11.97 0.92
N GLN A 260 -25.54 12.02 0.77
CA GLN A 260 -26.19 11.63 -0.48
C GLN A 260 -25.80 12.54 -1.65
N LYS A 261 -25.66 13.85 -1.42
CA LYS A 261 -25.18 14.80 -2.45
C LYS A 261 -23.73 14.50 -2.85
N LEU A 262 -22.86 14.23 -1.88
CA LEU A 262 -21.48 13.81 -2.11
C LEU A 262 -21.41 12.48 -2.88
N VAL A 263 -22.16 11.46 -2.46
CA VAL A 263 -22.24 10.15 -3.13
C VAL A 263 -22.72 10.30 -4.57
N THR A 264 -23.72 11.16 -4.82
CA THR A 264 -24.21 11.41 -6.18
C THR A 264 -23.11 11.96 -7.09
N TYR A 265 -22.29 12.88 -6.57
CA TYR A 265 -21.13 13.43 -7.27
C TYR A 265 -20.06 12.34 -7.53
N LEU A 266 -19.69 11.57 -6.51
CA LEU A 266 -18.70 10.50 -6.66
C LEU A 266 -19.16 9.39 -7.62
N ASP A 267 -20.44 9.02 -7.57
CA ASP A 267 -21.03 8.03 -8.49
C ASP A 267 -21.04 8.51 -9.93
N GLN A 268 -21.24 9.81 -10.19
CA GLN A 268 -21.12 10.38 -11.53
C GLN A 268 -19.69 10.23 -12.07
N LEU A 269 -18.68 10.47 -11.23
CA LEU A 269 -17.28 10.27 -11.61
C LEU A 269 -16.98 8.78 -11.89
N ILE A 270 -17.52 7.87 -11.08
CA ILE A 270 -17.40 6.42 -11.29
C ILE A 270 -18.06 5.99 -12.61
N ASP A 271 -19.25 6.52 -12.91
CA ASP A 271 -19.95 6.24 -14.17
C ASP A 271 -19.14 6.70 -15.40
N TYR A 272 -18.32 7.75 -15.26
CA TYR A 272 -17.38 8.18 -16.31
C TYR A 272 -16.12 7.32 -16.41
N GLY A 273 -15.89 6.41 -15.47
CA GLY A 273 -14.75 5.48 -15.49
C GLY A 273 -13.55 5.93 -14.64
N VAL A 274 -13.75 6.87 -13.72
CA VAL A 274 -12.74 7.21 -12.70
C VAL A 274 -12.43 5.99 -11.84
N ALA A 275 -11.15 5.76 -11.56
CA ALA A 275 -10.70 4.58 -10.81
C ALA A 275 -10.64 4.80 -9.29
N GLY A 276 -10.65 6.05 -8.84
CA GLY A 276 -10.49 6.37 -7.43
C GLY A 276 -10.44 7.86 -7.11
N PHE A 277 -10.23 8.15 -5.83
CA PHE A 277 -10.30 9.49 -5.25
C PHE A 277 -9.12 9.78 -4.32
N ARG A 278 -8.53 10.97 -4.44
CA ARG A 278 -7.74 11.58 -3.35
C ARG A 278 -8.67 12.53 -2.60
N CYS A 279 -8.98 12.22 -1.35
CA CYS A 279 -9.88 13.02 -0.53
C CYS A 279 -9.10 14.16 0.15
N ASP A 280 -9.33 15.37 -0.34
CA ASP A 280 -8.79 16.60 0.23
C ASP A 280 -9.23 16.80 1.68
N ALA A 281 -8.36 17.37 2.51
CA ALA A 281 -8.65 17.76 3.87
C ALA A 281 -9.27 16.62 4.72
N SER A 282 -8.92 15.36 4.47
CA SER A 282 -9.54 14.22 5.17
C SER A 282 -9.38 14.31 6.68
N LYS A 283 -8.26 14.86 7.16
CA LYS A 283 -8.00 15.21 8.56
C LYS A 283 -9.14 15.98 9.24
N HIS A 284 -9.86 16.78 8.46
CA HIS A 284 -10.92 17.70 8.90
C HIS A 284 -12.32 17.08 8.82
N MET A 285 -12.43 15.80 8.47
CA MET A 285 -13.69 15.05 8.46
C MET A 285 -13.62 13.87 9.42
N TRP A 286 -14.77 13.36 9.84
CA TRP A 286 -14.82 12.14 10.64
C TRP A 286 -14.57 10.91 9.74
N PRO A 287 -13.64 10.00 10.09
CA PRO A 287 -13.40 8.78 9.33
C PRO A 287 -14.65 7.91 9.16
N GLY A 288 -15.54 7.90 10.17
CA GLY A 288 -16.80 7.18 10.10
C GLY A 288 -17.75 7.73 9.02
N ASP A 289 -17.79 9.05 8.84
CA ASP A 289 -18.62 9.68 7.81
C ASP A 289 -18.02 9.49 6.41
N LEU A 290 -16.69 9.58 6.30
CA LEU A 290 -15.97 9.21 5.07
C LEU A 290 -16.25 7.76 4.67
N MET A 291 -16.14 6.82 5.61
CA MET A 291 -16.47 5.41 5.35
C MET A 291 -17.93 5.22 4.93
N ALA A 292 -18.87 5.96 5.54
CA ALA A 292 -20.27 5.89 5.15
C ALA A 292 -20.50 6.40 3.72
N ILE A 293 -19.83 7.49 3.33
CA ILE A 293 -19.85 8.01 1.95
C ILE A 293 -19.28 6.96 1.00
N LEU A 294 -18.07 6.47 1.27
CA LEU A 294 -17.38 5.50 0.43
C LEU A 294 -18.20 4.22 0.26
N ASN A 295 -18.77 3.67 1.33
CA ASN A 295 -19.59 2.46 1.27
C ASN A 295 -20.90 2.65 0.49
N ALA A 296 -21.42 3.87 0.44
CA ALA A 296 -22.63 4.18 -0.32
C ALA A 296 -22.37 4.37 -1.83
N THR A 297 -21.11 4.59 -2.25
CA THR A 297 -20.78 4.69 -3.69
C THR A 297 -20.94 3.36 -4.42
N LYS A 298 -21.16 3.44 -5.73
CA LYS A 298 -21.20 2.29 -6.64
C LYS A 298 -19.87 1.54 -6.69
N ASN A 299 -19.93 0.29 -7.15
CA ASN A 299 -18.74 -0.38 -7.65
C ASN A 299 -18.24 0.34 -8.90
N LEU A 300 -16.93 0.22 -9.16
CA LEU A 300 -16.32 0.70 -10.38
C LEU A 300 -16.92 0.00 -11.61
N ARG A 301 -16.84 0.69 -12.75
CA ARG A 301 -17.29 0.17 -14.04
C ARG A 301 -16.65 -1.18 -14.38
N GLU A 302 -17.49 -2.21 -14.42
CA GLU A 302 -17.06 -3.60 -14.65
C GLU A 302 -16.36 -3.79 -16.01
N ASP A 303 -16.77 -3.04 -17.04
CA ASP A 303 -16.17 -3.13 -18.38
C ASP A 303 -14.72 -2.63 -18.45
N ILE A 304 -14.28 -1.83 -17.47
CA ILE A 304 -12.93 -1.28 -17.38
C ILE A 304 -12.10 -2.00 -16.31
N PHE A 305 -12.71 -2.28 -15.15
CA PHE A 305 -12.00 -2.73 -13.94
C PHE A 305 -12.29 -4.19 -13.58
N GLY A 306 -13.27 -4.82 -14.22
CA GLY A 306 -13.79 -6.13 -13.83
C GLY A 306 -14.84 -6.04 -12.70
N PRO A 307 -15.48 -7.17 -12.38
CA PRO A 307 -16.62 -7.20 -11.47
C PRO A 307 -16.20 -6.86 -10.03
N ASN A 308 -17.14 -6.25 -9.30
CA ASN A 308 -17.06 -6.01 -7.85
C ASN A 308 -15.81 -5.24 -7.38
N LYS A 309 -15.22 -4.39 -8.23
CA LYS A 309 -14.11 -3.51 -7.81
C LYS A 309 -14.61 -2.25 -7.14
N ARG A 310 -13.91 -1.81 -6.10
CA ARG A 310 -14.17 -0.56 -5.36
C ARG A 310 -13.16 0.52 -5.78
N PRO A 311 -13.53 1.81 -5.67
CA PRO A 311 -12.61 2.92 -5.96
C PRO A 311 -11.32 2.83 -5.12
N PHE A 312 -10.18 3.17 -5.71
CA PHE A 312 -8.97 3.44 -4.95
C PHE A 312 -9.15 4.73 -4.13
N VAL A 313 -8.77 4.77 -2.86
CA VAL A 313 -8.92 5.98 -2.02
C VAL A 313 -7.60 6.36 -1.37
N VAL A 314 -7.30 7.65 -1.40
CA VAL A 314 -6.18 8.25 -0.66
C VAL A 314 -6.68 9.42 0.17
N HIS A 315 -6.53 9.36 1.48
CA HIS A 315 -6.86 10.43 2.41
C HIS A 315 -5.68 11.38 2.62
N GLU A 316 -5.93 12.67 2.46
CA GLU A 316 -4.98 13.67 2.93
C GLU A 316 -5.10 13.84 4.45
N VAL A 317 -4.11 13.32 5.17
CA VAL A 317 -4.03 13.44 6.63
C VAL A 317 -2.65 13.97 7.01
N ILE A 318 -2.57 15.28 7.26
CA ILE A 318 -1.34 15.91 7.75
C ILE A 318 -1.22 15.59 9.24
N ASP A 319 -0.35 14.64 9.57
CA ASP A 319 0.00 14.32 10.95
C ASP A 319 1.48 13.92 11.03
N ARG A 320 2.29 14.86 11.53
CA ARG A 320 3.75 14.71 11.68
C ARG A 320 4.17 14.27 13.08
N GLY A 321 3.22 13.76 13.88
CA GLY A 321 3.39 13.43 15.28
C GLY A 321 2.96 14.58 16.19
N GLY A 322 2.28 14.24 17.30
CA GLY A 322 1.79 15.21 18.28
C GLY A 322 0.45 15.90 17.93
N GLU A 323 -0.15 15.57 16.78
CA GLU A 323 -1.44 16.12 16.35
C GLU A 323 -2.63 15.45 17.05
N ALA A 324 -3.76 16.13 17.20
CA ALA A 324 -4.95 15.57 17.85
C ALA A 324 -5.65 14.53 16.97
N VAL A 325 -5.65 14.74 15.65
CA VAL A 325 -6.14 13.79 14.64
C VAL A 325 -4.97 12.94 14.16
N LYS A 326 -5.18 11.63 14.02
CA LYS A 326 -4.10 10.68 13.75
C LYS A 326 -4.22 10.08 12.35
N CYS A 327 -3.11 9.82 11.67
CA CYS A 327 -3.10 8.96 10.46
C CYS A 327 -3.79 7.62 10.73
N ALA A 328 -3.57 7.04 11.93
CA ALA A 328 -4.16 5.77 12.35
C ALA A 328 -5.70 5.77 12.40
N ASP A 329 -6.33 6.95 12.47
CA ASP A 329 -7.80 7.05 12.46
C ASP A 329 -8.41 6.71 11.09
N TYR A 330 -7.60 6.68 10.03
CA TYR A 330 -8.03 6.50 8.62
C TYR A 330 -7.56 5.15 8.03
N LEU A 331 -7.06 4.23 8.85
CA LEU A 331 -6.74 2.88 8.39
C LEU A 331 -8.02 2.11 8.06
N GLY A 332 -7.95 1.26 7.04
CA GLY A 332 -9.08 0.42 6.61
C GLY A 332 -10.14 1.13 5.76
N ILE A 333 -9.93 2.40 5.41
CA ILE A 333 -10.82 3.18 4.53
C ILE A 333 -10.11 3.71 3.28
N GLY A 334 -8.93 3.18 3.00
CA GLY A 334 -8.03 3.63 1.94
C GLY A 334 -6.65 3.93 2.48
N ARG A 335 -5.78 4.40 1.58
CA ARG A 335 -4.44 4.86 1.95
C ARG A 335 -4.48 6.26 2.52
N TYR A 336 -3.42 6.71 3.16
CA TYR A 336 -3.20 8.14 3.43
C TYR A 336 -1.91 8.66 2.81
N THR A 337 -1.87 9.95 2.51
CA THR A 337 -0.67 10.64 2.02
C THR A 337 0.39 10.66 3.14
N ASN A 338 1.51 9.99 2.94
CA ASN A 338 2.55 9.84 3.95
C ASN A 338 3.53 11.03 3.99
N PHE A 339 3.16 12.09 4.70
CA PHE A 339 3.99 13.29 4.91
C PHE A 339 5.31 12.99 5.66
N ASN A 340 5.36 11.92 6.45
CA ASN A 340 6.53 11.54 7.25
C ASN A 340 7.61 10.85 6.40
N PHE A 341 7.21 10.09 5.37
CA PHE A 341 8.14 9.55 4.37
C PHE A 341 8.88 10.68 3.65
N GLY A 342 8.13 11.64 3.07
CA GLY A 342 8.72 12.78 2.35
C GLY A 342 9.66 13.62 3.23
N ALA A 343 9.30 13.81 4.50
CA ALA A 343 10.15 14.48 5.49
C ALA A 343 11.48 13.74 5.73
N ALA A 344 11.44 12.42 5.95
CA ALA A 344 12.63 11.62 6.24
C ALA A 344 13.60 11.59 5.05
N VAL A 345 13.08 11.34 3.85
CA VAL A 345 13.90 11.32 2.61
C VAL A 345 14.47 12.70 2.32
N SER A 346 13.66 13.76 2.46
CA SER A 346 14.12 15.14 2.23
C SER A 346 15.17 15.60 3.23
N SER A 347 15.05 15.18 4.51
CA SER A 347 16.07 15.44 5.52
C SER A 347 17.43 14.82 5.12
N ALA A 348 17.42 13.61 4.55
CA ALA A 348 18.65 12.99 4.04
C ALA A 348 19.19 13.73 2.80
N ALA A 349 18.32 14.11 1.87
CA ALA A 349 18.70 14.85 0.66
C ALA A 349 19.27 16.25 0.96
N LYS A 350 18.80 16.91 2.03
CA LYS A 350 19.32 18.18 2.53
C LYS A 350 20.62 18.03 3.33
N GLY A 351 21.01 16.81 3.68
CA GLY A 351 22.17 16.53 4.54
C GLY A 351 21.92 16.78 6.04
N SER A 352 20.66 16.99 6.44
CA SER A 352 20.25 17.12 7.85
C SER A 352 20.17 15.75 8.54
N SER A 353 19.99 14.68 7.78
CA SER A 353 20.13 13.29 8.24
C SER A 353 20.92 12.45 7.24
N ASP A 354 21.20 11.19 7.60
CA ASP A 354 22.03 10.29 6.81
C ASP A 354 21.20 9.30 6.00
N TRP A 355 21.54 9.16 4.70
CA TRP A 355 20.95 8.19 3.79
C TRP A 355 21.00 6.75 4.31
N LYS A 356 22.00 6.37 5.12
CA LYS A 356 22.07 5.04 5.73
C LYS A 356 20.88 4.71 6.62
N LEU A 357 20.27 5.72 7.25
CA LEU A 357 19.13 5.52 8.14
C LEU A 357 17.90 5.05 7.36
N LEU A 358 17.81 5.40 6.08
CA LEU A 358 16.69 5.03 5.23
C LEU A 358 16.74 3.55 4.79
N SER A 359 17.81 2.81 5.13
CA SER A 359 17.85 1.32 4.97
C SER A 359 16.77 0.58 5.76
N LYS A 360 16.11 1.28 6.69
CA LYS A 360 15.02 0.77 7.54
C LYS A 360 13.71 1.53 7.32
N LEU A 361 13.61 2.38 6.31
CA LEU A 361 12.41 3.16 6.06
C LEU A 361 11.27 2.22 5.68
N GLY A 362 10.21 2.17 6.48
CA GLY A 362 9.15 1.17 6.34
C GLY A 362 8.20 1.26 7.53
N PRO A 363 7.31 0.27 7.72
CA PRO A 363 6.40 0.23 8.85
C PRO A 363 7.17 0.34 10.18
N GLY A 364 6.70 1.23 11.05
CA GLY A 364 7.35 1.53 12.34
C GLY A 364 8.60 2.44 12.26
N TYR A 365 9.03 2.87 11.07
CA TYR A 365 10.10 3.85 10.96
C TYR A 365 9.63 5.24 11.39
N GLY A 366 9.97 5.65 12.61
CA GLY A 366 9.45 6.89 13.16
C GLY A 366 7.92 6.88 13.26
N TYR A 367 7.31 8.06 13.31
CA TYR A 367 5.86 8.19 13.43
C TYR A 367 5.16 8.16 12.07
N GLY A 368 3.97 7.53 12.01
CA GLY A 368 3.07 7.63 10.86
C GLY A 368 3.52 6.90 9.58
N ASN A 369 4.56 6.06 9.66
CA ASN A 369 4.88 5.07 8.64
C ASN A 369 4.24 3.74 9.06
N ASN A 370 3.00 3.50 8.65
CA ASN A 370 2.29 2.24 8.89
C ASN A 370 2.51 1.26 7.72
N GLU A 371 1.61 0.31 7.49
CA GLU A 371 1.83 -0.79 6.56
C GLU A 371 1.95 -0.33 5.10
N ASP A 372 2.67 -1.10 4.27
CA ASP A 372 2.94 -0.77 2.85
C ASP A 372 1.65 -0.44 2.07
N HIS A 373 0.60 -1.20 2.34
CA HIS A 373 -0.69 -1.06 1.67
C HIS A 373 -1.52 0.13 2.19
N GLU A 374 -1.14 0.76 3.30
CA GLU A 374 -1.87 1.87 3.94
C GLU A 374 -1.33 3.25 3.52
N VAL A 375 -0.17 3.31 2.86
CA VAL A 375 0.51 4.58 2.57
C VAL A 375 0.64 4.89 1.07
N LEU A 376 0.41 6.16 0.74
CA LEU A 376 0.85 6.78 -0.51
C LEU A 376 2.09 7.65 -0.21
N ASN A 377 3.25 7.21 -0.68
CA ASN A 377 4.51 7.92 -0.47
C ASN A 377 4.72 8.99 -1.56
N PHE A 378 5.21 10.15 -1.16
CA PHE A 378 5.58 11.26 -2.03
C PHE A 378 6.73 12.05 -1.39
N ILE A 379 7.48 12.80 -2.19
CA ILE A 379 8.53 13.70 -1.69
C ILE A 379 7.94 15.06 -1.37
N ASP A 380 7.21 15.63 -2.31
CA ASP A 380 6.58 16.94 -2.27
C ASP A 380 5.17 16.92 -2.89
N ASN A 381 4.42 17.99 -2.70
CA ASN A 381 3.07 18.17 -3.23
C ASN A 381 2.81 19.65 -3.58
N HIS A 382 1.58 19.95 -3.99
CA HIS A 382 1.19 21.30 -4.37
C HIS A 382 1.27 22.31 -3.20
N ASP A 383 1.02 21.90 -1.96
CA ASP A 383 1.09 22.79 -0.78
C ASP A 383 2.52 23.07 -0.37
N ASN A 384 3.29 22.01 -0.07
CA ASN A 384 4.63 22.18 0.48
C ASN A 384 5.61 22.73 -0.56
N GLN A 385 5.35 22.64 -1.87
CA GLN A 385 6.12 23.39 -2.86
C GLN A 385 5.99 24.92 -2.68
N ARG A 386 4.85 25.39 -2.16
CA ARG A 386 4.51 26.80 -1.99
C ARG A 386 4.86 27.37 -0.62
N ASP A 387 5.21 26.51 0.34
CA ASP A 387 5.75 26.95 1.63
C ASP A 387 6.95 27.88 1.43
N THR A 388 7.05 28.93 2.25
CA THR A 388 8.20 29.85 2.20
C THR A 388 9.52 29.13 2.53
N ASN A 389 9.47 28.15 3.43
CA ASN A 389 10.62 27.35 3.85
C ASN A 389 10.20 25.87 3.93
N PRO A 390 10.08 25.17 2.79
CA PRO A 390 9.58 23.80 2.78
C PRO A 390 10.51 22.89 3.55
N TYR A 391 9.95 22.05 4.42
CA TYR A 391 10.74 21.02 5.11
C TYR A 391 11.14 19.88 4.15
N VAL A 392 10.43 19.72 3.04
CA VAL A 392 10.77 18.78 1.95
C VAL A 392 11.67 19.42 0.90
N VAL A 393 12.34 18.61 0.07
CA VAL A 393 12.96 19.08 -1.17
C VAL A 393 11.90 19.14 -2.28
N THR A 394 12.02 20.10 -3.18
CA THR A 394 11.08 20.36 -4.27
C THR A 394 11.82 20.45 -5.60
N TYR A 395 11.11 20.60 -6.73
CA TYR A 395 11.77 20.83 -8.03
C TYR A 395 12.79 21.99 -8.01
N LYS A 396 12.61 22.99 -7.12
CA LYS A 396 13.52 24.13 -6.94
C LYS A 396 14.88 23.75 -6.34
N ASP A 397 15.00 22.58 -5.73
CA ASP A 397 16.24 22.04 -5.14
C ASP A 397 17.11 21.24 -6.13
N GLY A 398 16.69 21.12 -7.40
CA GLY A 398 17.48 20.50 -8.47
C GLY A 398 17.85 19.05 -8.16
N ASP A 399 19.15 18.75 -8.11
CA ASP A 399 19.66 17.39 -7.96
C ASP A 399 19.31 16.74 -6.62
N ARG A 400 19.12 17.52 -5.55
CA ARG A 400 18.66 16.99 -4.27
C ARG A 400 17.26 16.37 -4.39
N TYR A 401 16.38 17.02 -5.15
CA TYR A 401 15.05 16.51 -5.44
C TYR A 401 15.09 15.27 -6.34
N ARG A 402 15.94 15.28 -7.37
CA ARG A 402 16.15 14.09 -8.22
C ARG A 402 16.61 12.87 -7.42
N LEU A 403 17.54 13.05 -6.48
CA LEU A 403 17.99 11.97 -5.58
C LEU A 403 16.87 11.47 -4.67
N ALA A 404 16.07 12.38 -4.08
CA ALA A 404 14.95 12.02 -3.22
C ALA A 404 13.88 11.22 -3.98
N VAL A 405 13.48 11.67 -5.17
CA VAL A 405 12.53 10.96 -6.03
C VAL A 405 13.10 9.63 -6.51
N ALA A 406 14.38 9.58 -6.90
CA ALA A 406 15.02 8.33 -7.31
C ALA A 406 15.05 7.30 -6.17
N TYR A 407 15.37 7.71 -4.94
CA TYR A 407 15.31 6.83 -3.77
C TYR A 407 13.87 6.33 -3.52
N MET A 408 12.87 7.21 -3.58
CA MET A 408 11.45 6.81 -3.44
C MET A 408 11.02 5.77 -4.48
N LEU A 409 11.44 5.93 -5.73
CA LEU A 409 11.14 4.99 -6.81
C LEU A 409 11.95 3.69 -6.70
N ALA A 410 13.13 3.71 -6.07
CA ALA A 410 13.97 2.54 -5.90
C ALA A 410 13.60 1.69 -4.67
N TRP A 411 13.16 2.33 -3.59
CA TRP A 411 12.84 1.68 -2.32
C TRP A 411 11.50 0.91 -2.40
N PRO A 412 11.36 -0.28 -1.78
CA PRO A 412 10.16 -1.11 -1.96
C PRO A 412 8.90 -0.59 -1.27
N TYR A 413 9.02 0.27 -0.25
CA TYR A 413 7.91 0.65 0.64
C TYR A 413 6.97 1.75 0.08
N GLY A 414 5.67 1.50 0.21
CA GLY A 414 4.51 2.32 -0.13
C GLY A 414 4.21 2.44 -1.62
N TYR A 415 3.04 3.01 -1.94
CA TYR A 415 2.69 3.37 -3.31
C TYR A 415 3.25 4.76 -3.67
N PRO A 416 4.15 4.90 -4.66
CA PRO A 416 4.81 6.18 -4.94
C PRO A 416 3.99 7.10 -5.85
N ARG A 417 3.92 8.38 -5.49
CA ARG A 417 3.40 9.46 -6.32
C ARG A 417 4.48 10.50 -6.62
N VAL A 418 4.70 10.78 -7.89
CA VAL A 418 5.58 11.86 -8.39
C VAL A 418 4.75 13.13 -8.60
N MET A 419 5.22 14.27 -8.10
CA MET A 419 4.59 15.58 -8.35
C MET A 419 4.92 16.05 -9.78
N SER A 420 3.99 16.71 -10.44
CA SER A 420 4.22 17.45 -11.69
C SER A 420 3.54 18.81 -11.61
N SER A 421 4.36 19.87 -11.60
CA SER A 421 3.97 21.22 -11.23
C SER A 421 4.24 22.22 -12.36
N PHE A 422 4.11 23.51 -12.04
CA PHE A 422 4.44 24.65 -12.90
C PHE A 422 5.38 25.62 -12.17
N TYR A 423 6.04 26.50 -12.92
CA TYR A 423 6.95 27.50 -12.35
C TYR A 423 6.16 28.63 -11.69
N PHE A 424 6.46 28.90 -10.42
CA PHE A 424 5.87 30.02 -9.68
C PHE A 424 6.88 30.73 -8.78
N ASN A 425 6.65 32.03 -8.59
CA ASN A 425 7.44 32.91 -7.73
C ASN A 425 6.67 33.44 -6.52
N ALA A 426 5.35 33.27 -6.49
CA ALA A 426 4.50 33.65 -5.37
C ALA A 426 3.65 32.47 -4.91
N HIS A 427 3.31 32.45 -3.62
CA HIS A 427 2.52 31.39 -2.98
C HIS A 427 1.18 31.16 -3.70
N ASP A 428 0.48 32.24 -4.02
CA ASP A 428 -0.89 32.19 -4.57
C ASP A 428 -0.93 32.07 -6.10
N GLN A 429 0.21 32.11 -6.79
CA GLN A 429 0.25 32.16 -8.24
C GLN A 429 -0.49 30.96 -8.88
N GLY A 430 -1.34 31.26 -9.86
CA GLY A 430 -2.04 30.28 -10.68
C GLY A 430 -1.13 29.61 -11.72
N PRO A 431 -1.64 28.59 -12.42
CA PRO A 431 -0.92 27.95 -13.51
C PRO A 431 -0.70 28.93 -14.68
N PRO A 432 0.21 28.60 -15.62
CA PRO A 432 0.41 29.38 -16.83
C PRO A 432 -0.92 29.62 -17.56
N ASN A 433 -1.23 30.88 -17.89
CA ASN A 433 -2.49 31.26 -18.52
C ASN A 433 -2.35 32.36 -19.59
N GLU A 434 -3.40 32.55 -20.38
CA GLU A 434 -3.51 33.54 -21.47
C GLU A 434 -3.82 34.97 -21.00
N GLY A 435 -3.90 35.19 -19.68
CA GLY A 435 -4.13 36.49 -19.07
C GLY A 435 -5.59 36.95 -19.15
N ALA A 436 -5.84 38.16 -18.63
CA ALA A 436 -7.19 38.69 -18.41
C ALA A 436 -8.05 38.83 -19.67
N ALA A 437 -7.44 39.02 -20.85
CA ALA A 437 -8.18 39.16 -22.11
C ALA A 437 -8.84 37.86 -22.59
N SER A 438 -8.41 36.72 -22.02
CA SER A 438 -8.93 35.38 -22.30
C SER A 438 -9.44 34.72 -21.02
N ASP A 439 -9.95 35.51 -20.06
CA ASP A 439 -10.46 35.02 -18.77
C ASP A 439 -9.50 34.08 -18.02
N TYR A 440 -8.19 34.29 -18.21
CA TYR A 440 -7.12 33.48 -17.62
C TYR A 440 -7.18 31.99 -18.02
N GLU A 441 -7.59 31.68 -19.25
CA GLU A 441 -7.53 30.33 -19.82
C GLU A 441 -6.15 29.68 -19.62
N THR A 442 -6.14 28.42 -19.15
CA THR A 442 -4.91 27.69 -18.84
C THR A 442 -4.15 27.27 -20.11
N LYS A 443 -2.85 27.53 -20.15
CA LYS A 443 -1.96 27.19 -21.27
C LYS A 443 -1.58 25.71 -21.27
N SER A 444 -1.55 25.09 -22.44
CA SER A 444 -1.03 23.73 -22.59
C SER A 444 0.49 23.69 -22.40
N PRO A 445 1.05 22.60 -21.85
CA PRO A 445 2.48 22.36 -21.88
C PRO A 445 2.97 22.16 -23.32
N THR A 446 4.22 22.55 -23.58
CA THR A 446 4.92 22.22 -24.82
C THR A 446 6.22 21.50 -24.49
N PHE A 447 6.71 20.66 -25.41
CA PHE A 447 7.80 19.74 -25.11
C PHE A 447 9.02 19.95 -26.01
N ASN A 448 10.20 19.77 -25.42
CA ASN A 448 11.48 19.76 -26.11
C ASN A 448 11.71 18.42 -26.84
N LYS A 449 12.74 18.36 -27.69
CA LYS A 449 13.13 17.12 -28.39
C LYS A 449 13.52 15.98 -27.45
N ASP A 450 14.05 16.31 -26.26
CA ASP A 450 14.41 15.35 -25.23
C ASP A 450 13.22 14.95 -24.33
N GLN A 451 12.01 15.37 -24.72
CA GLN A 451 10.71 15.13 -24.08
C GLN A 451 10.50 15.84 -22.73
N THR A 452 11.44 16.67 -22.28
CA THR A 452 11.21 17.58 -21.15
C THR A 452 10.22 18.67 -21.54
N CYS A 453 9.58 19.32 -20.56
CA CYS A 453 8.78 20.50 -20.86
C CYS A 453 9.68 21.66 -21.28
N ASN A 454 9.23 22.37 -22.30
CA ASN A 454 9.79 23.66 -22.68
C ASN A 454 9.50 24.65 -21.54
N GLU A 455 10.55 25.19 -20.92
CA GLU A 455 10.44 26.14 -19.81
C GLU A 455 9.55 27.34 -20.16
N ALA A 456 9.54 27.78 -21.43
CA ALA A 456 8.70 28.87 -21.90
C ALA A 456 7.19 28.56 -21.86
N SER A 457 6.79 27.28 -21.73
CA SER A 457 5.40 26.91 -21.49
C SER A 457 4.95 27.19 -20.04
N GLY A 458 5.89 27.42 -19.13
CA GLY A 458 5.64 27.64 -17.71
C GLY A 458 5.45 26.36 -16.89
N TRP A 459 5.45 25.18 -17.52
CA TRP A 459 5.30 23.89 -16.84
C TRP A 459 6.66 23.27 -16.48
N VAL A 460 6.77 22.70 -15.28
CA VAL A 460 8.01 22.07 -14.78
C VAL A 460 8.14 20.64 -15.28
N CYS A 461 7.03 19.89 -15.24
CA CYS A 461 6.94 18.50 -15.69
C CYS A 461 8.02 17.59 -15.12
N GLU A 462 8.16 17.56 -13.79
CA GLU A 462 9.15 16.76 -13.08
C GLU A 462 9.09 15.29 -13.50
N HIS A 463 7.87 14.76 -13.75
CA HIS A 463 7.63 13.40 -14.21
C HIS A 463 8.28 13.07 -15.56
N ARG A 464 8.57 14.08 -16.39
CA ARG A 464 9.24 13.98 -17.70
C ARG A 464 10.75 14.11 -17.62
N TRP A 465 11.32 14.48 -16.49
CA TRP A 465 12.77 14.65 -16.36
C TRP A 465 13.48 13.32 -16.64
N PRO A 466 14.61 13.31 -17.39
CA PRO A 466 15.27 12.07 -17.83
C PRO A 466 15.53 11.08 -16.70
N THR A 467 16.05 11.56 -15.58
CA THR A 467 16.28 10.75 -14.38
C THR A 467 14.99 10.17 -13.82
N ILE A 468 13.94 10.98 -13.66
CA ILE A 468 12.69 10.53 -13.02
C ILE A 468 11.97 9.51 -13.90
N ARG A 469 11.80 9.78 -15.20
CA ARG A 469 11.10 8.87 -16.13
C ARG A 469 11.79 7.52 -16.32
N GLU A 470 13.12 7.46 -16.19
CA GLU A 470 13.84 6.19 -16.25
C GLU A 470 13.83 5.46 -14.89
N MET A 471 13.79 6.20 -13.78
CA MET A 471 13.56 5.61 -12.45
C MET A 471 12.13 5.07 -12.26
N THR A 472 11.12 5.59 -12.97
CA THR A 472 9.77 4.99 -12.95
C THR A 472 9.71 3.68 -13.75
N LYS A 473 10.52 3.54 -14.82
CA LYS A 473 10.77 2.24 -15.46
C LYS A 473 11.51 1.29 -14.52
N PHE A 474 12.51 1.78 -13.77
CA PHE A 474 13.15 0.98 -12.72
C PHE A 474 12.12 0.47 -11.70
N ARG A 475 11.30 1.35 -11.09
CA ARG A 475 10.23 0.99 -10.14
C ARG A 475 9.32 -0.11 -10.70
N SER A 476 8.94 0.02 -11.96
CA SER A 476 8.09 -0.95 -12.66
C SER A 476 8.78 -2.31 -12.84
N ALA A 477 10.06 -2.31 -13.20
CA ALA A 477 10.84 -3.53 -13.38
C ALA A 477 11.09 -4.29 -12.06
N VAL A 478 11.19 -3.57 -10.94
CA VAL A 478 11.53 -4.15 -9.63
C VAL A 478 10.33 -4.42 -8.71
N GLN A 479 9.11 -4.22 -9.20
CA GLN A 479 7.89 -4.42 -8.41
C GLN A 479 7.88 -5.79 -7.71
N GLY A 480 7.46 -5.80 -6.44
CA GLY A 480 7.28 -7.00 -5.62
C GLY A 480 8.59 -7.65 -5.14
N ALA A 481 9.76 -7.17 -5.58
CA ALA A 481 11.04 -7.62 -5.02
C ALA A 481 11.38 -6.82 -3.76
N ALA A 482 11.87 -7.43 -2.70
CA ALA A 482 12.32 -6.73 -1.50
C ALA A 482 13.71 -6.11 -1.73
N ALA A 483 14.11 -5.25 -0.80
CA ALA A 483 15.47 -4.77 -0.72
C ALA A 483 16.34 -5.83 -0.05
N THR A 484 17.37 -6.32 -0.74
CA THR A 484 18.35 -7.29 -0.23
C THR A 484 19.76 -6.78 -0.51
N GLN A 485 20.79 -7.46 0.00
CA GLN A 485 22.20 -7.04 -0.17
C GLN A 485 22.39 -5.55 0.17
N ILE A 486 21.88 -5.13 1.33
CA ILE A 486 21.87 -3.73 1.72
C ILE A 486 23.26 -3.34 2.22
N PHE A 487 23.87 -2.34 1.58
CA PHE A 487 25.12 -1.72 1.96
C PHE A 487 24.87 -0.29 2.42
N THR A 488 25.43 0.08 3.55
CA THR A 488 25.37 1.45 4.06
C THR A 488 26.75 1.94 4.48
N ASP A 489 26.98 3.23 4.27
CA ASP A 489 28.15 3.98 4.75
C ASP A 489 27.67 5.42 5.06
N ASN A 490 28.52 6.28 5.60
CA ASN A 490 28.17 7.69 5.85
C ASN A 490 27.60 8.34 4.58
N GLN A 491 26.39 8.90 4.64
CA GLN A 491 25.64 9.48 3.51
C GLN A 491 25.48 8.55 2.29
N ARG A 492 25.54 7.22 2.46
CA ARG A 492 25.53 6.28 1.34
C ARG A 492 24.61 5.10 1.63
N ILE A 493 23.90 4.67 0.60
CA ILE A 493 23.06 3.48 0.64
C ILE A 493 23.10 2.79 -0.72
N ALA A 494 23.19 1.46 -0.73
CA ALA A 494 23.00 0.63 -1.90
C ALA A 494 22.24 -0.64 -1.53
N PHE A 495 21.46 -1.18 -2.44
CA PHE A 495 20.72 -2.42 -2.24
C PHE A 495 20.34 -3.03 -3.58
N ALA A 496 20.23 -4.36 -3.60
CA ALA A 496 19.55 -5.07 -4.65
C ALA A 496 18.04 -5.05 -4.43
N ARG A 497 17.28 -5.06 -5.52
CA ARG A 497 15.88 -5.47 -5.55
C ARG A 497 15.87 -6.89 -6.12
N GLU A 498 15.63 -7.87 -5.26
CA GLU A 498 15.98 -9.28 -5.50
C GLU A 498 15.73 -9.76 -6.95
N ARG A 499 16.82 -10.12 -7.63
CA ARG A 499 16.92 -10.53 -9.05
C ARG A 499 16.36 -9.58 -10.11
N LYS A 500 15.80 -8.43 -9.74
CA LYS A 500 15.11 -7.50 -10.65
C LYS A 500 15.82 -6.17 -10.85
N GLY A 501 16.51 -5.65 -9.83
CA GLY A 501 17.29 -4.41 -9.96
C GLY A 501 18.35 -4.22 -8.90
N PHE A 502 19.11 -3.14 -9.06
CA PHE A 502 20.09 -2.68 -8.09
C PHE A 502 20.11 -1.14 -8.09
N PHE A 503 20.20 -0.56 -6.90
CA PHE A 503 20.24 0.88 -6.70
C PHE A 503 21.37 1.23 -5.73
N ALA A 504 22.11 2.29 -6.03
CA ALA A 504 23.10 2.86 -5.13
C ALA A 504 23.09 4.38 -5.20
N LEU A 505 23.16 5.02 -4.03
CA LEU A 505 23.14 6.47 -3.86
C LEU A 505 24.32 6.90 -3.01
N ASN A 506 25.01 7.94 -3.47
CA ASN A 506 26.10 8.59 -2.78
C ASN A 506 25.77 10.06 -2.51
N GLY A 507 25.38 10.37 -1.28
CA GLY A 507 25.10 11.73 -0.81
C GLY A 507 26.34 12.49 -0.32
N ASN A 508 27.54 11.92 -0.39
CA ASN A 508 28.78 12.62 -0.03
C ASN A 508 29.32 13.50 -1.15
N ASP A 509 30.28 14.36 -0.80
CA ASP A 509 31.03 15.21 -1.73
C ASP A 509 32.16 14.49 -2.49
N ARG A 510 32.40 13.19 -2.21
CA ARG A 510 33.44 12.37 -2.86
C ARG A 510 32.83 11.17 -3.54
N SER A 511 33.42 10.73 -4.66
CA SER A 511 33.00 9.52 -5.36
C SER A 511 33.06 8.28 -4.45
N TRP A 512 32.20 7.32 -4.77
CA TRP A 512 32.10 6.03 -4.11
C TRP A 512 32.28 4.94 -5.15
N SER A 513 33.45 4.30 -5.15
CA SER A 513 33.79 3.28 -6.14
C SER A 513 34.23 1.99 -5.47
N LYS A 514 33.55 0.88 -5.77
CA LYS A 514 33.87 -0.46 -5.27
C LYS A 514 33.12 -1.54 -6.04
N PHE A 515 33.49 -2.79 -5.79
CA PHE A 515 32.65 -3.93 -6.11
C PHE A 515 31.50 -4.05 -5.10
N PHE A 516 30.29 -4.21 -5.62
CA PHE A 516 29.09 -4.52 -4.89
C PHE A 516 28.65 -5.95 -5.21
N THR A 517 28.27 -6.70 -4.18
CA THR A 517 27.53 -7.95 -4.38
C THR A 517 26.08 -7.58 -4.72
N THR A 518 25.52 -8.22 -5.74
CA THR A 518 24.15 -8.00 -6.19
C THR A 518 23.48 -9.34 -6.48
N THR A 519 22.16 -9.35 -6.48
CA THR A 519 21.36 -10.50 -6.92
C THR A 519 21.04 -10.43 -8.41
N MET A 520 21.54 -9.42 -9.13
CA MET A 520 21.26 -9.25 -10.55
C MET A 520 21.92 -10.37 -11.37
N PRO A 521 21.23 -10.92 -12.39
CA PRO A 521 21.83 -11.87 -13.32
C PRO A 521 23.05 -11.28 -14.03
N ALA A 522 24.01 -12.12 -14.40
CA ALA A 522 25.17 -11.68 -15.16
C ALA A 522 24.77 -11.03 -16.51
N GLY A 523 25.50 -9.99 -16.88
CA GLY A 523 25.26 -9.27 -18.12
C GLY A 523 25.61 -7.78 -18.05
N ALA A 524 25.43 -7.12 -19.18
CA ALA A 524 25.63 -5.68 -19.32
C ALA A 524 24.29 -4.94 -19.21
N TYR A 525 24.27 -3.87 -18.43
CA TYR A 525 23.08 -3.08 -18.12
C TYR A 525 23.34 -1.60 -18.35
N CYS A 526 22.32 -0.84 -18.69
CA CYS A 526 22.40 0.61 -18.72
C CYS A 526 22.05 1.21 -17.36
N ASP A 527 22.82 2.21 -16.94
CA ASP A 527 22.45 3.06 -15.81
C ASP A 527 21.19 3.88 -16.17
N GLN A 528 20.11 3.65 -15.42
CA GLN A 528 18.81 4.30 -15.53
C GLN A 528 18.74 5.62 -14.76
N TYR A 529 19.70 5.93 -13.88
CA TYR A 529 19.72 7.22 -13.19
C TYR A 529 20.28 8.32 -14.11
N ALA A 530 21.43 8.06 -14.75
CA ALA A 530 22.10 9.01 -15.63
C ALA A 530 21.82 8.78 -17.13
N GLY A 531 21.11 7.72 -17.51
CA GLY A 531 20.88 7.35 -18.90
C GLY A 531 19.71 6.41 -19.11
N SER A 532 19.67 5.77 -20.29
CA SER A 532 18.62 4.86 -20.71
C SER A 532 19.15 3.84 -21.72
N LEU A 533 18.40 2.75 -21.92
CA LEU A 533 18.65 1.79 -23.00
C LEU A 533 17.87 2.23 -24.26
N GLN A 534 18.58 2.53 -25.35
CA GLN A 534 17.99 2.93 -26.62
C GLN A 534 18.64 2.17 -27.78
N GLY A 535 17.84 1.49 -28.60
CA GLY A 535 18.35 0.74 -29.75
C GLY A 535 19.41 -0.31 -29.39
N GLY A 536 19.31 -0.93 -28.20
CA GLY A 536 20.28 -1.91 -27.70
C GLY A 536 21.58 -1.33 -27.15
N LYS A 537 21.68 0.01 -26.97
CA LYS A 537 22.87 0.69 -26.45
C LYS A 537 22.50 1.62 -25.30
N CYS A 538 23.43 1.82 -24.38
CA CYS A 538 23.27 2.78 -23.29
C CYS A 538 23.53 4.20 -23.79
N THR A 539 22.65 5.13 -23.43
CA THR A 539 22.91 6.57 -23.60
C THR A 539 23.82 7.12 -22.49
N GLY A 540 23.92 6.40 -21.37
CA GLY A 540 24.82 6.68 -20.26
C GLY A 540 25.82 5.53 -20.04
N GLN A 541 26.22 5.32 -18.79
CA GLN A 541 27.17 4.28 -18.41
C GLN A 541 26.60 2.87 -18.64
N THR A 542 27.47 1.96 -19.11
CA THR A 542 27.23 0.51 -19.10
C THR A 542 27.82 -0.09 -17.82
N ILE A 543 27.01 -0.89 -17.13
CA ILE A 543 27.35 -1.59 -15.89
C ILE A 543 27.47 -3.08 -16.22
N LEU A 544 28.57 -3.70 -15.82
CA LEU A 544 28.79 -5.14 -15.99
C LEU A 544 28.58 -5.85 -14.66
N VAL A 545 27.58 -6.75 -14.62
CA VAL A 545 27.42 -7.74 -13.56
C VAL A 545 28.11 -9.02 -14.01
N LYS A 546 29.05 -9.49 -13.20
CA LYS A 546 29.81 -10.72 -13.44
C LYS A 546 29.02 -11.96 -13.02
N ASP A 547 29.49 -13.13 -13.45
CA ASP A 547 28.90 -14.43 -13.12
C ASP A 547 28.94 -14.75 -11.61
N ASP A 548 29.86 -14.13 -10.87
CA ASP A 548 29.94 -14.24 -9.40
C ASP A 548 28.96 -13.32 -8.66
N GLY A 549 28.08 -12.62 -9.39
CA GLY A 549 27.11 -11.67 -8.81
C GLY A 549 27.75 -10.37 -8.33
N SER A 550 28.98 -10.04 -8.74
CA SER A 550 29.63 -8.76 -8.42
C SER A 550 29.50 -7.74 -9.56
N ALA A 551 29.33 -6.47 -9.19
CA ALA A 551 29.35 -5.34 -10.12
C ALA A 551 30.27 -4.24 -9.58
N TYR A 552 31.20 -3.76 -10.40
CA TYR A 552 31.99 -2.57 -10.07
C TYR A 552 31.19 -1.33 -10.44
N LEU A 553 30.94 -0.46 -9.46
CA LEU A 553 30.25 0.81 -9.68
C LEU A 553 31.16 1.95 -9.26
N GLU A 554 31.10 3.05 -10.00
CA GLU A 554 31.66 4.34 -9.63
C GLU A 554 30.51 5.33 -9.55
N ILE A 555 30.20 5.76 -8.34
CA ILE A 555 29.07 6.64 -8.07
C ILE A 555 29.64 8.00 -7.71
N GLY A 556 29.40 9.01 -8.55
CA GLY A 556 29.91 10.35 -8.33
C GLY A 556 29.40 10.99 -7.04
N SER A 557 29.96 12.16 -6.72
CA SER A 557 29.49 12.99 -5.62
C SER A 557 28.03 13.40 -5.83
N LYS A 558 27.17 13.25 -4.82
CA LYS A 558 25.74 13.60 -4.89
C LYS A 558 25.02 13.00 -6.10
N GLN A 559 25.32 11.74 -6.40
CA GLN A 559 24.73 10.99 -7.52
C GLN A 559 24.20 9.64 -7.07
N ALA A 560 23.42 9.02 -7.95
CA ALA A 560 23.00 7.64 -7.81
C ALA A 560 23.31 6.86 -9.09
N VAL A 561 23.22 5.54 -9.00
CA VAL A 561 23.29 4.59 -10.10
C VAL A 561 22.15 3.60 -9.90
N ALA A 562 21.42 3.27 -10.97
CA ALA A 562 20.33 2.31 -10.92
C ALA A 562 20.30 1.45 -12.17
N PHE A 563 20.12 0.15 -12.04
CA PHE A 563 19.94 -0.72 -13.21
C PHE A 563 19.03 -1.89 -12.89
N SER A 564 18.25 -2.34 -13.87
CA SER A 564 17.25 -3.39 -13.71
C SER A 564 17.24 -4.33 -14.90
N ILE A 565 16.47 -5.42 -14.78
CA ILE A 565 16.23 -6.33 -15.91
C ILE A 565 15.70 -5.62 -17.16
N ALA A 566 15.01 -4.48 -17.00
CA ALA A 566 14.52 -3.66 -18.10
C ALA A 566 15.63 -2.86 -18.81
N SER A 567 16.77 -2.62 -18.15
CA SER A 567 17.92 -1.94 -18.74
C SER A 567 19.04 -2.89 -19.21
N ARG A 568 18.80 -4.20 -19.17
CA ARG A 568 19.75 -5.22 -19.63
C ARG A 568 19.92 -5.18 -21.15
N ILE A 569 21.16 -5.03 -21.62
CA ILE A 569 21.51 -5.13 -23.03
C ILE A 569 21.28 -6.58 -23.50
N GLY A 570 20.57 -6.74 -24.61
CA GLY A 570 20.17 -8.05 -25.13
C GLY A 570 18.87 -8.59 -24.53
N GLY A 571 18.19 -7.80 -23.69
CA GLY A 571 16.91 -8.17 -23.08
C GLY A 571 17.05 -8.95 -21.77
N PRO A 572 15.91 -9.35 -21.16
CA PRO A 572 15.92 -10.15 -19.94
C PRO A 572 16.72 -11.45 -20.16
N PRO A 573 17.36 -11.99 -19.11
CA PRO A 573 18.02 -13.28 -19.23
C PRO A 573 17.00 -14.35 -19.64
N PRO A 574 17.44 -15.43 -20.33
CA PRO A 574 16.59 -16.59 -20.49
C PRO A 574 16.09 -17.06 -19.11
N PRO A 575 14.87 -17.61 -19.01
CA PRO A 575 14.41 -18.23 -17.77
C PRO A 575 15.45 -19.22 -17.28
N ASP A 576 15.71 -19.26 -15.97
CA ASP A 576 16.58 -20.27 -15.38
C ASP A 576 16.13 -21.66 -15.87
N GLU A 577 17.04 -22.41 -16.51
CA GLU A 577 16.78 -23.82 -16.86
C GLU A 577 16.42 -24.57 -15.59
N GLU A 578 15.41 -25.46 -15.66
CA GLU A 578 15.06 -26.27 -14.49
C GLU A 578 16.26 -27.14 -14.14
N PRO A 579 16.86 -26.97 -12.92
CA PRO A 579 17.97 -27.80 -12.53
C PRO A 579 17.52 -29.26 -12.56
N GLU A 580 18.39 -30.16 -13.03
CA GLU A 580 18.09 -31.58 -13.11
C GLU A 580 17.61 -32.10 -11.74
N GLY A 581 16.47 -32.79 -11.72
CA GLY A 581 15.85 -33.28 -10.50
C GLY A 581 14.74 -32.39 -9.92
N TYR A 582 14.59 -31.14 -10.35
CA TYR A 582 13.50 -30.27 -9.88
C TYR A 582 12.20 -30.57 -10.62
N SER A 583 11.07 -30.55 -9.91
CA SER A 583 9.74 -30.63 -10.52
C SER A 583 8.77 -29.65 -9.89
N LYS A 584 7.90 -29.07 -10.72
CA LYS A 584 6.83 -28.20 -10.26
C LYS A 584 5.93 -28.98 -9.30
N THR A 585 5.76 -28.47 -8.08
CA THR A 585 4.98 -29.09 -7.02
C THR A 585 4.07 -28.02 -6.44
N VAL A 586 2.77 -28.30 -6.38
CA VAL A 586 1.78 -27.39 -5.81
C VAL A 586 1.27 -27.98 -4.51
N ILE A 587 1.18 -27.17 -3.46
CA ILE A 587 0.66 -27.57 -2.15
C ILE A 587 -0.52 -26.66 -1.83
N LEU A 588 -1.67 -27.26 -1.52
CA LEU A 588 -2.87 -26.59 -1.07
C LEU A 588 -3.27 -27.12 0.31
N ILE A 589 -3.51 -26.23 1.27
CA ILE A 589 -4.03 -26.57 2.59
C ILE A 589 -5.35 -25.82 2.81
N LYS A 590 -6.44 -26.56 3.02
CA LYS A 590 -7.72 -25.96 3.38
C LYS A 590 -7.70 -25.53 4.84
N LYS A 591 -7.75 -24.22 5.09
CA LYS A 591 -7.82 -23.65 6.44
C LYS A 591 -8.54 -22.31 6.40
N ALA A 592 -9.67 -22.23 7.09
CA ALA A 592 -10.31 -20.94 7.36
C ALA A 592 -9.42 -20.12 8.29
N THR A 593 -9.16 -18.88 7.92
CA THR A 593 -8.31 -17.93 8.64
C THR A 593 -9.05 -16.63 8.87
N GLN A 594 -8.61 -15.88 9.87
CA GLN A 594 -9.05 -14.52 10.13
C GLN A 594 -8.08 -13.53 9.48
N GLN A 595 -8.52 -12.29 9.31
CA GLN A 595 -7.64 -11.23 8.83
C GLN A 595 -6.40 -11.09 9.73
N GLY A 596 -5.25 -10.85 9.11
CA GLY A 596 -3.95 -10.78 9.80
C GLY A 596 -3.36 -12.15 10.15
N GLN A 597 -4.08 -13.25 9.89
CA GLN A 597 -3.49 -14.58 10.04
C GLN A 597 -2.79 -15.04 8.76
N ASN A 598 -1.63 -15.67 8.93
CA ASN A 598 -0.79 -16.16 7.84
C ASN A 598 -0.45 -17.63 8.00
N LEU A 599 -0.54 -18.40 6.91
CA LEU A 599 -0.23 -19.82 6.89
C LEU A 599 1.16 -20.07 6.30
N PHE A 600 1.94 -20.85 7.02
CA PHE A 600 3.24 -21.38 6.59
C PHE A 600 3.18 -22.90 6.52
N ILE A 601 4.09 -23.48 5.76
CA ILE A 601 4.44 -24.90 5.85
C ILE A 601 5.88 -25.05 6.28
N ARG A 602 6.12 -26.15 6.99
CA ARG A 602 7.44 -26.70 7.26
C ARG A 602 7.43 -28.15 6.87
N GLY A 603 8.46 -28.64 6.20
CA GLY A 603 8.43 -29.97 5.61
C GLY A 603 9.81 -30.50 5.26
N GLY A 604 9.93 -31.77 4.92
CA GLY A 604 11.22 -32.39 4.64
C GLY A 604 11.10 -33.90 4.53
N THR A 605 12.18 -34.61 4.82
CA THR A 605 12.20 -36.09 4.85
C THR A 605 12.54 -36.65 6.23
N SER A 606 12.13 -35.98 7.30
CA SER A 606 12.50 -36.34 8.69
C SER A 606 12.08 -37.76 9.08
N HIS A 607 10.80 -38.11 8.92
CA HIS A 607 10.29 -39.45 9.22
C HIS A 607 10.87 -40.52 8.28
N ALA A 608 11.08 -40.20 7.00
CA ALA A 608 11.78 -41.12 6.08
C ALA A 608 13.23 -41.39 6.52
N ASN A 609 13.84 -40.47 7.26
CA ASN A 609 15.18 -40.58 7.84
C ASN A 609 15.18 -40.96 9.33
N ASN A 610 14.07 -41.49 9.87
CA ASN A 610 13.92 -41.85 11.29
C ASN A 610 14.22 -40.69 12.26
N GLY A 611 13.94 -39.45 11.88
CA GLY A 611 14.20 -38.25 12.66
C GLY A 611 15.68 -37.86 12.75
N VAL A 612 16.57 -38.52 12.01
CA VAL A 612 18.00 -38.19 12.00
C VAL A 612 18.24 -36.98 11.09
N CYS A 613 17.95 -35.77 11.56
CA CYS A 613 18.16 -34.53 10.81
C CYS A 613 19.17 -33.63 11.52
N ALA A 614 19.72 -32.64 10.81
CA ALA A 614 20.48 -31.60 11.49
C ALA A 614 19.54 -30.80 12.41
N ILE A 615 20.00 -30.46 13.62
CA ILE A 615 19.20 -29.73 14.61
C ILE A 615 19.73 -28.30 14.70
N GLY A 616 18.81 -27.34 14.76
CA GLY A 616 19.10 -25.93 14.97
C GLY A 616 18.96 -25.09 13.70
N PRO A 617 18.74 -23.77 13.86
CA PRO A 617 18.45 -22.88 12.74
C PRO A 617 19.63 -22.78 11.77
N TYR A 618 19.33 -22.52 10.51
CA TYR A 618 20.31 -22.17 9.47
C TYR A 618 21.27 -23.33 9.09
N LYS A 619 20.84 -24.58 9.28
CA LYS A 619 21.60 -25.79 8.96
C LYS A 619 21.14 -26.49 7.67
N GLN A 620 20.13 -25.94 6.99
CA GLN A 620 19.51 -26.51 5.80
C GLN A 620 20.49 -26.96 4.71
N PRO A 621 21.55 -26.20 4.35
CA PRO A 621 22.48 -26.63 3.30
C PRO A 621 23.25 -27.92 3.61
N THR A 622 23.32 -28.28 4.90
CA THR A 622 23.99 -29.50 5.38
C THR A 622 23.02 -30.55 5.93
N ASP A 623 21.73 -30.21 6.03
CA ASP A 623 20.72 -31.12 6.55
C ASP A 623 20.27 -32.07 5.45
N LYS A 624 20.41 -33.38 5.69
CA LYS A 624 19.94 -34.40 4.74
C LYS A 624 18.41 -34.47 4.66
N CYS A 625 17.70 -33.91 5.63
CA CYS A 625 16.24 -33.90 5.66
C CYS A 625 15.64 -32.68 4.95
N ALA A 626 16.41 -31.62 4.75
CA ALA A 626 15.99 -30.42 4.05
C ALA A 626 15.94 -30.67 2.54
N ILE A 627 14.88 -30.19 1.89
CA ILE A 627 14.66 -30.41 0.46
C ILE A 627 14.82 -29.06 -0.26
N PRO A 628 15.82 -28.91 -1.13
CA PRO A 628 15.99 -27.71 -1.95
C PRO A 628 14.73 -27.41 -2.78
N MET A 629 14.37 -26.14 -2.83
CA MET A 629 13.22 -25.65 -3.57
C MET A 629 13.43 -24.24 -4.14
N VAL A 630 12.58 -23.87 -5.08
CA VAL A 630 12.47 -22.51 -5.61
C VAL A 630 11.01 -22.10 -5.66
N HIS A 631 10.68 -20.93 -5.10
CA HIS A 631 9.34 -20.37 -5.22
C HIS A 631 8.97 -20.08 -6.67
N ASN A 632 7.77 -20.50 -7.06
CA ASN A 632 7.20 -20.30 -8.39
C ASN A 632 5.72 -19.86 -8.33
N THR A 633 5.23 -19.46 -7.15
CA THR A 633 3.88 -18.89 -7.00
C THR A 633 3.86 -17.48 -7.57
N THR A 634 2.88 -17.20 -8.42
CA THR A 634 2.60 -15.85 -8.90
C THR A 634 1.44 -15.29 -8.11
N VAL A 635 1.68 -14.19 -7.39
CA VAL A 635 0.65 -13.47 -6.64
C VAL A 635 0.66 -11.99 -7.03
N PRO A 636 -0.50 -11.32 -6.99
CA PRO A 636 -0.52 -9.87 -7.16
C PRO A 636 0.13 -9.14 -5.96
N PHE A 637 0.50 -7.87 -6.16
CA PHE A 637 1.41 -7.12 -5.28
C PHE A 637 0.94 -6.96 -3.82
N GLY A 638 -0.36 -7.07 -3.57
CA GLY A 638 -1.00 -6.92 -2.27
C GLY A 638 -0.84 -8.16 -1.38
N PHE A 639 -0.30 -9.26 -1.89
CA PHE A 639 0.23 -10.37 -1.07
C PHE A 639 1.64 -10.03 -0.58
N ALA A 640 1.78 -8.89 0.11
CA ALA A 640 3.07 -8.39 0.56
C ALA A 640 3.77 -9.39 1.48
N GLU A 641 3.00 -10.09 2.33
CA GLU A 641 3.41 -11.20 3.19
C GLU A 641 4.14 -12.29 2.41
N TYR A 642 3.46 -12.90 1.43
CA TYR A 642 4.03 -13.96 0.62
C TYR A 642 5.24 -13.44 -0.16
N LEU A 643 5.12 -12.28 -0.82
CA LEU A 643 6.20 -11.71 -1.62
C LEU A 643 7.43 -11.43 -0.78
N SER A 644 7.27 -10.97 0.46
CA SER A 644 8.39 -10.65 1.36
C SER A 644 9.00 -11.90 1.96
N TRP A 645 8.19 -12.82 2.50
CA TRP A 645 8.69 -14.01 3.20
C TRP A 645 9.20 -15.12 2.28
N SER A 646 8.76 -15.18 1.02
CA SER A 646 9.25 -16.20 0.06
C SER A 646 10.64 -15.89 -0.50
N GLN A 647 11.12 -14.66 -0.33
CA GLN A 647 12.45 -14.26 -0.76
C GLN A 647 13.49 -14.92 0.12
N GLY A 648 14.57 -15.45 -0.47
CA GLY A 648 15.59 -16.19 0.28
C GLY A 648 15.10 -17.47 0.98
N ASP A 649 13.92 -17.98 0.63
CA ASP A 649 13.41 -19.29 1.06
C ASP A 649 13.76 -20.34 -0.01
N TYR A 650 14.69 -21.21 0.33
CA TYR A 650 15.38 -22.15 -0.56
C TYR A 650 15.18 -23.61 -0.17
N TYR A 651 14.63 -23.91 1.02
CA TYR A 651 14.47 -25.27 1.50
C TYR A 651 13.11 -25.49 2.16
N LEU A 652 12.46 -26.59 1.82
CA LEU A 652 11.49 -27.18 2.74
C LEU A 652 12.27 -27.84 3.88
N ASP A 653 12.16 -27.29 5.09
CA ASP A 653 12.70 -27.86 6.32
C ASP A 653 11.74 -27.72 7.52
N PHE A 654 12.06 -28.37 8.66
CA PHE A 654 11.29 -28.28 9.91
C PHE A 654 11.80 -27.22 10.91
N GLU A 655 12.99 -26.66 10.70
CA GLU A 655 13.66 -25.70 11.58
C GLU A 655 13.07 -24.28 11.43
N GLY A 656 12.48 -23.94 10.28
CA GLY A 656 11.70 -22.72 10.07
C GLY A 656 12.36 -21.73 9.13
N ALA A 657 12.55 -20.48 9.58
CA ALA A 657 13.11 -19.45 8.73
C ALA A 657 14.58 -19.71 8.38
N GLU A 658 14.98 -19.36 7.16
CA GLU A 658 16.37 -19.36 6.75
C GLU A 658 17.11 -18.07 7.10
N ALA A 659 18.45 -18.13 7.14
CA ALA A 659 19.29 -17.02 7.62
C ALA A 659 19.12 -15.74 6.80
N ASN A 660 18.80 -15.90 5.52
CA ASN A 660 18.61 -14.80 4.57
C ASN A 660 17.17 -14.76 4.04
N GLN A 661 16.23 -15.46 4.69
CA GLN A 661 14.84 -15.39 4.29
C GLN A 661 14.30 -13.99 4.55
N GLY A 662 13.50 -13.49 3.62
CA GLY A 662 12.93 -12.18 3.67
C GLY A 662 12.04 -12.01 4.90
N THR A 663 11.95 -10.78 5.36
CA THR A 663 11.11 -10.40 6.50
C THR A 663 10.04 -9.44 6.02
N LEU A 664 8.89 -9.47 6.68
CA LEU A 664 7.85 -8.46 6.54
C LEU A 664 7.85 -7.63 7.83
N ASP A 665 8.17 -6.34 7.71
CA ASP A 665 8.16 -5.39 8.83
C ASP A 665 9.00 -5.82 10.03
N GLY A 666 10.14 -6.45 9.73
CA GLY A 666 11.05 -7.03 10.72
C GLY A 666 10.55 -8.32 11.37
N GLN A 667 9.34 -8.79 11.03
CA GLN A 667 8.86 -10.11 11.43
C GLN A 667 9.48 -11.19 10.55
N VAL A 668 10.17 -12.11 11.23
CA VAL A 668 10.71 -13.31 10.60
C VAL A 668 9.57 -14.27 10.24
N PRO A 669 9.66 -14.98 9.10
CA PRO A 669 8.68 -15.99 8.74
C PRO A 669 8.76 -17.20 9.68
N PHE A 670 7.75 -18.07 9.62
CA PHE A 670 7.74 -19.33 10.35
C PHE A 670 8.02 -20.54 9.45
N GLY A 671 8.62 -20.34 8.28
CA GLY A 671 8.87 -21.38 7.27
C GLY A 671 8.46 -20.88 5.89
N THR A 672 8.00 -21.79 5.04
CA THR A 672 7.57 -21.44 3.69
C THR A 672 6.18 -20.81 3.68
N PRO A 673 6.03 -19.55 3.26
CA PRO A 673 4.74 -18.87 3.27
C PRO A 673 3.83 -19.41 2.18
N LEU A 674 2.53 -19.52 2.48
CA LEU A 674 1.48 -19.78 1.51
C LEU A 674 0.71 -18.49 1.23
N ALA A 675 0.12 -18.40 0.04
CA ALA A 675 -0.80 -17.34 -0.33
C ALA A 675 -2.25 -17.84 -0.21
N TYR A 676 -3.14 -17.07 0.41
CA TYR A 676 -4.56 -17.39 0.38
C TYR A 676 -5.06 -17.43 -1.08
N SER A 677 -5.96 -18.38 -1.38
CA SER A 677 -6.38 -18.65 -2.75
C SER A 677 -7.84 -19.07 -2.90
N THR A 678 -8.35 -18.87 -4.11
CA THR A 678 -9.70 -19.27 -4.55
C THR A 678 -9.66 -19.80 -5.99
N ASN A 679 -10.70 -20.55 -6.36
CA ASN A 679 -10.92 -21.06 -7.72
C ASN A 679 -11.77 -20.12 -8.60
N ASN A 680 -12.22 -18.99 -8.05
CA ASN A 680 -13.01 -18.01 -8.78
C ASN A 680 -12.10 -17.02 -9.51
N THR A 681 -12.14 -17.04 -10.84
CA THR A 681 -11.27 -16.21 -11.71
C THR A 681 -11.47 -14.70 -11.57
N ALA A 682 -12.58 -14.26 -10.94
CA ALA A 682 -12.86 -12.85 -10.69
C ALA A 682 -12.18 -12.29 -9.43
N ASP A 683 -11.78 -13.18 -8.51
CA ASP A 683 -11.25 -12.80 -7.21
C ASP A 683 -9.76 -12.45 -7.30
N TYR A 684 -9.30 -11.60 -6.39
CA TYR A 684 -7.90 -11.16 -6.34
C TYR A 684 -6.95 -12.32 -5.98
N GLU A 685 -7.48 -13.26 -5.21
CA GLU A 685 -6.81 -14.42 -4.68
C GLU A 685 -6.91 -15.62 -5.64
N TYR A 686 -7.40 -15.43 -6.87
CA TYR A 686 -7.47 -16.51 -7.84
C TYR A 686 -6.10 -17.13 -8.09
N GLN A 687 -6.04 -18.46 -8.03
CA GLN A 687 -4.86 -19.24 -8.38
C GLN A 687 -5.24 -20.36 -9.35
N PRO A 688 -4.55 -20.51 -10.50
CA PRO A 688 -4.96 -21.43 -11.56
C PRO A 688 -4.93 -22.91 -11.15
N TYR A 689 -4.10 -23.29 -10.18
CA TYR A 689 -4.04 -24.66 -9.66
C TYR A 689 -5.04 -24.92 -8.53
N ASN A 690 -5.71 -23.89 -8.01
CA ASN A 690 -6.81 -24.08 -7.08
C ASN A 690 -8.12 -24.29 -7.86
N LYS A 691 -8.49 -25.55 -8.07
CA LYS A 691 -9.81 -25.96 -8.59
C LYS A 691 -10.74 -26.49 -7.49
N TYR A 692 -10.29 -26.43 -6.23
CA TYR A 692 -10.90 -27.14 -5.10
C TYR A 692 -11.84 -26.27 -4.27
N GLY A 693 -11.87 -24.96 -4.53
CA GLY A 693 -12.83 -24.02 -3.93
C GLY A 693 -12.15 -22.86 -3.21
N VAL A 694 -12.94 -22.16 -2.40
CA VAL A 694 -12.47 -21.10 -1.50
C VAL A 694 -11.87 -21.68 -0.20
N GLY A 695 -11.08 -20.87 0.51
CA GLY A 695 -10.53 -21.24 1.82
C GLY A 695 -9.27 -22.11 1.78
N TYR A 696 -8.59 -22.14 0.63
CA TYR A 696 -7.32 -22.84 0.46
C TYR A 696 -6.17 -21.84 0.48
N TRP A 697 -5.12 -22.20 1.20
CA TRP A 697 -3.82 -21.55 1.11
C TRP A 697 -2.95 -22.36 0.16
N LEU A 698 -2.24 -21.69 -0.75
CA LEU A 698 -1.51 -22.32 -1.85
C LEU A 698 -0.06 -21.83 -1.89
N VAL A 699 0.85 -22.75 -2.20
CA VAL A 699 2.19 -22.42 -2.68
C VAL A 699 2.53 -23.30 -3.88
N GLN A 700 3.13 -22.69 -4.91
CA GLN A 700 3.73 -23.36 -6.04
C GLN A 700 5.25 -23.28 -5.93
N LEU A 701 5.89 -24.44 -5.94
CA LEU A 701 7.33 -24.60 -5.79
C LEU A 701 7.89 -25.37 -6.99
N ARG A 702 9.19 -25.23 -7.22
CA ARG A 702 10.00 -26.24 -7.91
C ARG A 702 10.79 -26.95 -6.83
N VAL A 703 10.57 -28.24 -6.65
CA VAL A 703 11.17 -29.03 -5.55
C VAL A 703 12.16 -30.02 -6.15
N ASP A 704 13.35 -30.15 -5.57
CA ASP A 704 14.33 -31.17 -5.95
C ASP A 704 13.85 -32.56 -5.52
N CYS A 705 13.21 -33.27 -6.45
CA CYS A 705 12.67 -34.60 -6.19
C CYS A 705 13.76 -35.64 -5.88
N SER A 706 15.03 -35.39 -6.24
CA SER A 706 16.13 -36.30 -5.92
C SER A 706 16.44 -36.35 -4.41
N LYS A 707 15.99 -35.33 -3.66
CA LYS A 707 16.12 -35.21 -2.20
C LYS A 707 14.89 -35.71 -1.44
N THR A 708 13.91 -36.26 -2.16
CA THR A 708 12.70 -36.86 -1.57
C THR A 708 12.84 -38.38 -1.45
N GLU A 709 12.05 -39.01 -0.57
CA GLU A 709 12.04 -40.46 -0.46
C GLU A 709 11.14 -41.06 -1.55
N LYS A 710 11.75 -41.49 -2.66
CA LYS A 710 11.05 -42.05 -3.83
C LYS A 710 9.94 -41.13 -4.38
N GLY A 711 10.19 -39.83 -4.39
CA GLY A 711 9.21 -38.82 -4.82
C GLY A 711 8.29 -38.32 -3.71
N TRP A 712 8.39 -38.83 -2.48
CA TRP A 712 7.52 -38.46 -1.36
C TRP A 712 8.28 -37.69 -0.27
N PHE A 713 7.60 -36.71 0.31
CA PHE A 713 8.09 -35.90 1.42
C PHE A 713 6.95 -35.51 2.34
N GLU A 714 7.26 -35.04 3.54
CA GLU A 714 6.25 -34.63 4.51
C GLU A 714 6.24 -33.12 4.74
N LEU A 715 5.10 -32.60 5.20
CA LEU A 715 4.92 -31.21 5.57
C LEU A 715 3.84 -31.05 6.64
N LYS A 716 3.92 -29.97 7.41
CA LYS A 716 2.93 -29.61 8.42
C LYS A 716 2.65 -28.11 8.37
N GLY A 717 1.38 -27.75 8.54
CA GLY A 717 0.97 -26.36 8.61
C GLY A 717 1.36 -25.67 9.92
N TYR A 718 1.69 -24.39 9.83
CA TYR A 718 1.89 -23.49 10.96
C TYR A 718 1.16 -22.17 10.70
N LEU A 719 0.24 -21.78 11.58
CA LEU A 719 -0.56 -20.56 11.43
C LEU A 719 -0.12 -19.52 12.50
N THR A 720 -0.24 -18.25 12.18
CA THR A 720 0.19 -17.13 13.06
C THR A 720 -0.83 -15.99 12.92
N PRO A 721 -1.02 -15.08 13.90
CA PRO A 721 -0.35 -15.01 15.21
C PRO A 721 -0.95 -15.90 16.29
N SER A 722 -2.20 -16.36 16.13
CA SER A 722 -2.98 -16.97 17.22
C SER A 722 -3.26 -18.47 17.03
N THR A 723 -2.63 -19.15 16.08
CA THR A 723 -2.81 -20.61 15.91
C THR A 723 -1.57 -21.32 15.36
N GLY A 724 -0.63 -21.75 16.20
CA GLY A 724 0.66 -22.35 15.81
C GLY A 724 0.61 -23.63 14.97
N TRP A 725 1.20 -24.73 15.47
CA TRP A 725 1.26 -25.99 14.71
C TRP A 725 -0.11 -26.60 14.49
N GLU A 726 -0.29 -27.18 13.30
CA GLU A 726 -1.37 -28.12 13.02
C GLU A 726 -1.30 -29.34 13.95
N PRO A 727 -2.45 -29.94 14.35
CA PRO A 727 -2.48 -31.19 15.11
C PRO A 727 -1.76 -32.34 14.39
N ASP A 728 -1.30 -33.33 15.16
CA ASP A 728 -0.79 -34.58 14.60
C ASP A 728 -1.92 -35.36 13.91
N ILE A 729 -1.61 -35.94 12.75
CA ILE A 729 -2.52 -36.78 11.97
C ILE A 729 -1.93 -38.18 11.79
N ASN A 730 -2.66 -39.09 11.14
CA ASN A 730 -2.13 -40.38 10.71
C ASN A 730 -2.33 -40.50 9.20
N GLN A 731 -1.34 -40.04 8.43
CA GLN A 731 -1.50 -39.89 6.99
C GLN A 731 -1.65 -41.25 6.31
N GLY A 732 -2.84 -41.51 5.78
CA GLY A 732 -3.17 -42.71 5.03
C GLY A 732 -2.85 -42.59 3.53
N LYS A 733 -3.42 -43.49 2.74
CA LYS A 733 -3.33 -43.47 1.27
C LYS A 733 -4.03 -42.23 0.71
N CYS A 734 -3.34 -41.44 -0.11
CA CYS A 734 -3.93 -40.31 -0.79
C CYS A 734 -4.74 -40.73 -2.02
N THR A 735 -5.85 -40.03 -2.21
CA THR A 735 -6.71 -40.14 -3.40
C THR A 735 -6.14 -39.27 -4.54
N GLY A 736 -6.85 -39.18 -5.68
CA GLY A 736 -6.38 -38.46 -6.87
C GLY A 736 -5.67 -39.37 -7.87
N SER A 737 -5.48 -38.89 -9.10
CA SER A 737 -5.05 -39.77 -10.21
C SER A 737 -3.59 -40.19 -10.15
N VAL A 738 -2.75 -39.49 -9.38
CA VAL A 738 -1.35 -39.86 -9.13
C VAL A 738 -1.06 -40.07 -7.63
N GLY A 739 -2.13 -40.21 -6.83
CA GLY A 739 -2.09 -40.55 -5.41
C GLY A 739 -1.60 -41.97 -5.13
N GLY A 740 -1.69 -42.41 -3.88
CA GLY A 740 -1.13 -43.68 -3.43
C GLY A 740 -0.65 -43.66 -2.00
N SER A 741 0.14 -44.67 -1.64
CA SER A 741 0.75 -44.81 -0.32
C SER A 741 2.22 -44.42 -0.39
N ALA A 742 2.64 -43.56 0.54
CA ALA A 742 4.03 -43.21 0.72
C ALA A 742 4.84 -44.41 1.30
N PRO A 743 6.16 -44.46 1.08
CA PRO A 743 7.02 -45.53 1.59
C PRO A 743 7.37 -45.40 3.09
N PHE A 744 6.83 -44.41 3.79
CA PHE A 744 7.02 -44.17 5.21
C PHE A 744 5.72 -43.68 5.86
N GLN A 745 5.66 -43.72 7.19
CA GLN A 745 4.57 -43.15 7.98
C GLN A 745 5.01 -41.82 8.58
N SER A 746 4.08 -40.88 8.69
CA SER A 746 4.32 -39.59 9.32
C SER A 746 3.08 -39.14 10.10
N ILE A 747 3.32 -38.38 11.16
CA ILE A 747 2.29 -37.63 11.90
C ILE A 747 1.91 -36.30 11.23
N ASN A 748 2.51 -36.02 10.07
CA ASN A 748 2.32 -34.84 9.25
C ASN A 748 1.67 -35.22 7.92
N HIS A 749 1.29 -34.23 7.11
CA HIS A 749 0.85 -34.49 5.74
C HIS A 749 1.99 -35.04 4.89
N ILE A 750 1.68 -35.95 3.96
CA ILE A 750 2.66 -36.54 3.05
C ILE A 750 2.30 -36.12 1.62
N ALA A 751 3.21 -35.39 1.01
CA ALA A 751 3.11 -34.85 -0.34
C ALA A 751 4.00 -35.61 -1.31
N LYS A 752 3.68 -35.49 -2.59
CA LYS A 752 4.41 -36.06 -3.71
C LYS A 752 5.02 -34.94 -4.55
N CYS A 753 6.31 -35.05 -4.81
CA CYS A 753 7.04 -34.14 -5.69
C CYS A 753 6.54 -34.28 -7.14
N GLY A 754 6.45 -33.17 -7.87
CA GLY A 754 5.94 -33.16 -9.24
C GLY A 754 4.43 -33.30 -9.36
N ALA A 755 3.67 -32.99 -8.30
CA ALA A 755 2.22 -33.15 -8.23
C ALA A 755 1.52 -31.94 -7.57
N VAL A 756 0.19 -31.87 -7.73
CA VAL A 756 -0.71 -31.01 -6.96
C VAL A 756 -1.17 -31.78 -5.73
N ASN A 757 -0.76 -31.33 -4.56
CA ASN A 757 -1.03 -31.96 -3.27
C ASN A 757 -2.05 -31.12 -2.51
N VAL A 758 -3.18 -31.73 -2.15
CA VAL A 758 -4.30 -31.03 -1.50
C VAL A 758 -4.59 -31.68 -0.16
N PHE A 759 -4.59 -30.85 0.87
CA PHE A 759 -4.76 -31.25 2.25
C PHE A 759 -5.87 -30.44 2.94
N THR A 760 -6.36 -30.97 4.06
CA THR A 760 -7.27 -30.26 4.96
C THR A 760 -6.65 -30.22 6.34
N TRP A 761 -6.55 -29.02 6.92
CA TRP A 761 -5.91 -28.81 8.22
C TRP A 761 -6.50 -29.70 9.32
N GLY A 762 -5.64 -30.45 9.98
CA GLY A 762 -5.93 -31.38 11.07
C GLY A 762 -6.61 -32.67 10.63
N SER A 763 -6.69 -32.95 9.33
CA SER A 763 -7.32 -34.15 8.77
C SER A 763 -6.28 -35.06 8.11
N SER A 764 -6.56 -36.36 8.03
CA SER A 764 -5.76 -37.30 7.23
C SER A 764 -6.17 -37.33 5.74
N ASP A 765 -7.14 -36.50 5.35
CA ASP A 765 -7.62 -36.41 3.97
C ASP A 765 -6.56 -35.78 3.06
N CYS A 766 -6.29 -36.45 1.93
CA CYS A 766 -5.43 -35.92 0.88
C CYS A 766 -5.86 -36.34 -0.53
N ILE A 767 -5.64 -35.42 -1.47
CA ILE A 767 -5.81 -35.62 -2.91
C ILE A 767 -4.47 -35.26 -3.57
N ILE A 768 -3.98 -36.13 -4.46
CA ILE A 768 -2.76 -35.89 -5.24
C ILE A 768 -3.06 -36.08 -6.73
N ASP A 769 -3.04 -34.96 -7.43
CA ASP A 769 -3.34 -34.84 -8.85
C ASP A 769 -2.09 -34.44 -9.66
N PRO A 770 -2.07 -34.67 -10.98
CA PRO A 770 -1.02 -34.14 -11.86
C PRO A 770 -1.05 -32.62 -11.89
N VAL A 771 0.12 -32.05 -12.15
CA VAL A 771 0.36 -30.61 -12.31
C VAL A 771 -0.22 -30.07 -13.60
#